data_AF-G1VEL0-F1
#
_entry.id   AF-G1VEL0-F1
#
_cell.length_a   1.000
_cell.length_b   1.000
_cell.length_c   1.000
_cell.angle_alpha   90.00
_cell.angle_beta   90.00
_cell.angle_gamma   90.00
#
_symmetry.space_group_name_H-M   'P 1'
#
loop_
_entity.id
_entity.type
_entity.pdbx_description
1 polymer ?
#
loop_
_entity_poly.entity_id
_entity_poly.type
_entity_poly.pdbx_seq_one_letter_code
_entity_poly.pdbx_strand_id
1 'polypeptide(L)'
;MSLGETQMATVLSNADPHGAGRVQVRMNWQTDNMRTSWVRVMTPDGGGSKDVKSNHGFVFIPEVGDQVLLGFRHGDPARPYVMGSLFNGTTGNGGGSNNSIKSLKTRSGISVILNDDNRSLEIKDTGGSSIHLDGNGNILLNAPKNIQLHAGNDMSLMVGHDLQVNVGNSQTTNIGNMLLTNVMQKILVNTPFMQQLVADFFHTQAGKALLNSQNQIKIEAPETNVVGEQELFIHSANKTVVNSQGTMEMRGEQGMHELNTAKEYETVKEEIGTKVCVQFRTSESYSGEFGFDWVRFADTKRTGDIEENRYDKIIGSCKGEGKNFKQKTNKYYKFLFEYKQQYIIPWKKKEAEAAKAATLNTGTNDGKKSTDYLYVVPVMTLRQGNSANLVLNIDVNEKAKSFKYEYDTELFSLNKTTVKICDKGSYKGENGDTLRITCKKEFSEDKEICLYAYDEQENKSLAGKLIVKANDEKHRYALDVVMVRVKTALYAEGKSLGNIPPKDPSRKIILDKYFSQCYIDANIEECELDLTTPDRKEAFLAYTEGGYLKGKELPAEVFEYLTKTFNEDNITSKYKEYHKIFFLNEKNEDESLYGQARKICSKEVVVLAPGLHDTTCAHELFHALGLYHSFSDLNQHTFEKYKTDNIMDYSDVGTEKIPVIATWQFQWNILQENLPTVEQWKENKRKREEKKNKSTNNEKVIKRW
;
A
#
# COMPACT_ATOMS: atom_id res chain seq x y z
N MET A 1 69.70 -40.21 -11.54
CA MET A 1 68.74 -39.12 -11.85
C MET A 1 69.08 -37.94 -10.95
N SER A 2 69.27 -36.76 -11.51
CA SER A 2 69.42 -35.53 -10.72
C SER A 2 68.10 -35.21 -10.02
N LEU A 3 68.12 -35.10 -8.68
CA LEU A 3 66.94 -34.72 -7.90
C LEU A 3 67.00 -33.21 -7.62
N GLY A 4 65.91 -32.49 -7.93
CA GLY A 4 65.74 -31.09 -7.58
C GLY A 4 65.22 -30.95 -6.15
N GLU A 5 66.04 -30.41 -5.27
CA GLU A 5 65.62 -29.98 -3.94
C GLU A 5 64.90 -28.63 -4.00
N THR A 6 64.09 -28.30 -2.99
CA THR A 6 63.42 -26.99 -2.91
C THR A 6 64.44 -25.86 -2.94
N GLN A 7 64.23 -24.86 -3.78
CA GLN A 7 65.17 -23.74 -3.96
C GLN A 7 64.48 -22.39 -3.88
N MET A 8 65.18 -21.39 -3.35
CA MET A 8 64.76 -20.00 -3.42
C MET A 8 65.08 -19.41 -4.81
N ALA A 9 64.16 -18.62 -5.33
CA ALA A 9 64.29 -17.92 -6.60
C ALA A 9 63.68 -16.52 -6.52
N THR A 10 64.17 -15.62 -7.37
CA THR A 10 63.64 -14.26 -7.54
C THR A 10 62.70 -14.21 -8.73
N VAL A 11 61.52 -13.60 -8.59
CA VAL A 11 60.58 -13.39 -9.69
C VAL A 11 61.14 -12.34 -10.65
N LEU A 12 61.24 -12.70 -11.93
CA LEU A 12 61.69 -11.81 -13.01
C LEU A 12 60.53 -11.25 -13.84
N SER A 13 59.43 -12.00 -13.96
CA SER A 13 58.24 -11.56 -14.68
C SER A 13 56.99 -12.27 -14.18
N ASN A 14 55.89 -11.54 -14.04
CA ASN A 14 54.55 -12.06 -13.74
C ASN A 14 53.53 -11.78 -14.87
N ALA A 15 53.99 -11.26 -16.01
CA ALA A 15 53.16 -10.91 -17.17
C ALA A 15 52.98 -12.12 -18.12
N ASP A 16 52.34 -13.18 -17.65
CA ASP A 16 52.09 -14.39 -18.43
C ASP A 16 51.25 -14.07 -19.70
N PRO A 17 51.76 -14.34 -20.93
CA PRO A 17 51.07 -14.06 -22.18
C PRO A 17 49.69 -14.71 -22.32
N HIS A 18 49.43 -15.78 -21.56
CA HIS A 18 48.15 -16.49 -21.57
C HIS A 18 47.24 -16.15 -20.38
N GLY A 19 47.64 -15.21 -19.51
CA GLY A 19 46.85 -14.82 -18.34
C GLY A 19 46.62 -15.95 -17.32
N ALA A 20 47.45 -17.00 -17.33
CA ALA A 20 47.25 -18.20 -16.51
C ALA A 20 47.84 -18.10 -15.09
N GLY A 21 48.33 -16.92 -14.68
CA GLY A 21 48.89 -16.69 -13.35
C GLY A 21 50.24 -17.36 -13.11
N ARG A 22 51.03 -17.61 -14.16
CA ARG A 22 52.39 -18.15 -14.05
C ARG A 22 53.42 -17.04 -13.90
N VAL A 23 54.60 -17.38 -13.40
CA VAL A 23 55.74 -16.46 -13.28
C VAL A 23 57.00 -17.01 -13.96
N GLN A 24 57.88 -16.12 -14.40
CA GLN A 24 59.27 -16.46 -14.71
C GLN A 24 60.15 -16.07 -13.52
N VAL A 25 61.05 -16.95 -13.14
CA VAL A 25 61.93 -16.74 -11.98
C VAL A 25 63.40 -17.01 -12.35
N ARG A 26 64.30 -16.55 -11.49
CA ARG A 26 65.74 -16.84 -11.53
C ARG A 26 66.16 -17.45 -10.21
N MET A 27 66.70 -18.66 -10.25
CA MET A 27 67.27 -19.33 -9.07
C MET A 27 68.62 -18.69 -8.71
N ASN A 28 69.02 -18.74 -7.44
CA ASN A 28 70.20 -18.00 -6.95
C ASN A 28 71.54 -18.37 -7.62
N TRP A 29 71.65 -19.57 -8.17
CA TRP A 29 72.85 -20.04 -8.88
C TRP A 29 72.88 -19.67 -10.37
N GLN A 30 71.77 -19.16 -10.92
CA GLN A 30 71.67 -18.75 -12.32
C GLN A 30 72.26 -17.35 -12.51
N THR A 31 73.10 -17.17 -13.53
CA THR A 31 73.75 -15.89 -13.84
C THR A 31 73.00 -15.11 -14.94
N ASP A 32 73.33 -13.82 -15.09
CA ASP A 32 72.94 -13.00 -16.25
C ASP A 32 71.41 -12.99 -16.55
N ASN A 33 71.07 -13.23 -17.82
CA ASN A 33 69.72 -13.28 -18.41
C ASN A 33 69.03 -14.65 -18.26
N MET A 34 69.59 -15.57 -17.48
CA MET A 34 68.98 -16.88 -17.25
C MET A 34 67.66 -16.72 -16.49
N ARG A 35 66.64 -17.43 -16.96
CA ARG A 35 65.30 -17.46 -16.38
C ARG A 35 64.62 -18.77 -16.69
N THR A 36 63.66 -19.15 -15.88
CA THR A 36 62.78 -20.29 -16.17
C THR A 36 61.82 -19.96 -17.33
N SER A 37 61.25 -21.02 -17.93
CA SER A 37 59.95 -20.91 -18.61
C SER A 37 58.87 -20.43 -17.63
N TRP A 38 57.64 -20.21 -18.11
CA TRP A 38 56.51 -19.87 -17.24
C TRP A 38 56.18 -21.00 -16.26
N VAL A 39 56.30 -20.70 -14.97
CA VAL A 39 56.13 -21.64 -13.85
C VAL A 39 54.81 -21.39 -13.12
N ARG A 40 54.07 -22.45 -12.81
CA ARG A 40 52.79 -22.35 -12.07
C ARG A 40 53.00 -21.95 -10.62
N VAL A 41 52.06 -21.20 -10.06
CA VAL A 41 52.03 -20.79 -8.66
C VAL A 41 51.03 -21.63 -7.89
N MET A 42 51.48 -22.23 -6.79
CA MET A 42 50.61 -22.88 -5.80
C MET A 42 49.87 -21.80 -5.02
N THR A 43 48.56 -22.00 -4.86
CA THR A 43 47.68 -21.11 -4.13
C THR A 43 46.84 -21.91 -3.12
N PRO A 44 46.40 -21.32 -1.99
CA PRO A 44 45.52 -21.98 -1.03
C PRO A 44 44.23 -22.55 -1.63
N ASP A 45 43.68 -21.89 -2.67
CA ASP A 45 42.52 -22.35 -3.42
C ASP A 45 42.63 -21.89 -4.88
N GLY A 46 42.39 -22.80 -5.83
CA GLY A 46 42.58 -22.53 -7.26
C GLY A 46 41.91 -23.56 -8.15
N GLY A 47 41.22 -23.11 -9.21
CA GLY A 47 40.55 -23.99 -10.17
C GLY A 47 39.73 -23.26 -11.22
N GLY A 48 39.03 -24.02 -12.06
CA GLY A 48 38.01 -23.53 -13.01
C GLY A 48 36.72 -24.32 -12.86
N SER A 49 35.59 -23.77 -13.31
CA SER A 49 34.28 -24.43 -13.29
C SER A 49 33.51 -24.16 -14.59
N LYS A 50 32.32 -24.78 -14.73
CA LYS A 50 31.42 -24.50 -15.87
C LYS A 50 30.98 -23.04 -15.91
N ASP A 51 30.79 -22.42 -14.74
CA ASP A 51 30.30 -21.06 -14.59
C ASP A 51 31.44 -20.02 -14.55
N VAL A 52 32.63 -20.43 -14.08
CA VAL A 52 33.84 -19.58 -14.03
C VAL A 52 34.96 -20.26 -14.80
N LYS A 53 35.13 -19.88 -16.07
CA LYS A 53 36.14 -20.45 -16.97
C LYS A 53 37.57 -19.94 -16.72
N SER A 54 37.73 -18.85 -15.97
CA SER A 54 39.02 -18.32 -15.50
C SER A 54 39.43 -18.96 -14.17
N ASN A 55 40.68 -18.73 -13.71
CA ASN A 55 41.08 -19.11 -12.36
C ASN A 55 40.14 -18.45 -11.32
N HIS A 56 39.49 -19.25 -10.48
CA HIS A 56 38.81 -18.82 -9.26
C HIS A 56 39.68 -19.16 -8.03
N GLY A 57 39.29 -18.66 -6.85
CA GLY A 57 40.00 -18.89 -5.60
C GLY A 57 40.95 -17.75 -5.24
N PHE A 58 42.04 -18.05 -4.54
CA PHE A 58 42.99 -17.06 -4.02
C PHE A 58 44.01 -16.67 -5.09
N VAL A 59 43.69 -15.67 -5.91
CA VAL A 59 44.55 -15.25 -7.03
C VAL A 59 45.50 -14.12 -6.59
N PHE A 60 46.62 -14.48 -5.97
CA PHE A 60 47.70 -13.56 -5.56
C PHE A 60 49.02 -13.99 -6.21
N ILE A 61 49.36 -13.37 -7.34
CA ILE A 61 50.58 -13.71 -8.09
C ILE A 61 51.76 -12.90 -7.52
N PRO A 62 52.91 -13.54 -7.23
CA PRO A 62 54.11 -12.85 -6.78
C PRO A 62 54.54 -11.71 -7.73
N GLU A 63 55.04 -10.62 -7.17
CA GLU A 63 55.47 -9.45 -7.92
C GLU A 63 56.91 -9.60 -8.40
N VAL A 64 57.29 -8.87 -9.46
CA VAL A 64 58.69 -8.85 -9.93
C VAL A 64 59.60 -8.34 -8.81
N GLY A 65 60.65 -9.12 -8.52
CA GLY A 65 61.58 -8.88 -7.41
C GLY A 65 61.27 -9.68 -6.14
N ASP A 66 60.07 -10.27 -6.01
CA ASP A 66 59.74 -11.09 -4.84
C ASP A 66 60.60 -12.36 -4.78
N GLN A 67 60.92 -12.79 -3.56
CA GLN A 67 61.55 -14.08 -3.32
C GLN A 67 60.47 -15.15 -3.16
N VAL A 68 60.62 -16.25 -3.90
CA VAL A 68 59.71 -17.38 -3.89
C VAL A 68 60.46 -18.69 -3.65
N LEU A 69 59.77 -19.67 -3.07
CA LEU A 69 60.26 -21.04 -2.99
C LEU A 69 59.74 -21.85 -4.17
N LEU A 70 60.65 -22.55 -4.85
CA LEU A 70 60.36 -23.49 -5.92
C LEU A 70 60.36 -24.91 -5.39
N GLY A 71 59.28 -25.63 -5.64
CA GLY A 71 59.20 -27.08 -5.57
C GLY A 71 59.36 -27.70 -6.94
N PHE A 72 59.74 -28.96 -7.00
CA PHE A 72 59.97 -29.70 -8.24
C PHE A 72 59.10 -30.96 -8.24
N ARG A 73 58.23 -31.10 -9.26
CA ARG A 73 57.28 -32.21 -9.31
C ARG A 73 58.02 -33.54 -9.42
N HIS A 74 57.85 -34.41 -8.41
CA HIS A 74 58.61 -35.66 -8.25
C HIS A 74 60.14 -35.47 -8.21
N GLY A 75 60.60 -34.30 -7.78
CA GLY A 75 62.03 -33.97 -7.77
C GLY A 75 62.66 -33.77 -9.15
N ASP A 76 61.86 -33.58 -10.21
CA ASP A 76 62.37 -33.30 -11.57
C ASP A 76 62.72 -31.81 -11.75
N PRO A 77 64.00 -31.44 -11.93
CA PRO A 77 64.42 -30.04 -12.13
C PRO A 77 63.76 -29.35 -13.33
N ALA A 78 63.30 -30.11 -14.34
CA ALA A 78 62.62 -29.58 -15.52
C ALA A 78 61.15 -29.22 -15.26
N ARG A 79 60.60 -29.55 -14.07
CA ARG A 79 59.18 -29.36 -13.73
C ARG A 79 59.00 -28.54 -12.43
N PRO A 80 59.51 -27.30 -12.38
CA PRO A 80 59.34 -26.44 -11.22
C PRO A 80 57.89 -25.98 -11.06
N TYR A 81 57.51 -25.62 -9.84
CA TYR A 81 56.33 -24.85 -9.49
C TYR A 81 56.66 -23.96 -8.28
N VAL A 82 56.08 -22.78 -8.20
CA VAL A 82 56.21 -21.90 -7.02
C VAL A 82 55.32 -22.45 -5.91
N MET A 83 55.90 -22.66 -4.73
CA MET A 83 55.20 -23.10 -3.52
C MET A 83 54.58 -21.94 -2.73
N GLY A 84 55.23 -20.77 -2.77
CA GLY A 84 54.79 -19.57 -2.08
C GLY A 84 55.89 -18.50 -2.06
N SER A 85 55.53 -17.30 -1.62
CA SER A 85 56.45 -16.17 -1.44
C SER A 85 57.02 -16.14 -0.02
N LEU A 86 58.22 -15.59 0.11
CA LEU A 86 58.87 -15.32 1.38
C LEU A 86 58.78 -13.82 1.70
N PHE A 87 58.60 -13.49 2.98
CA PHE A 87 58.68 -12.10 3.42
C PHE A 87 60.09 -11.54 3.16
N ASN A 88 60.17 -10.29 2.69
CA ASN A 88 61.42 -9.60 2.37
C ASN A 88 62.18 -9.06 3.60
N GLY A 89 61.82 -9.50 4.81
CA GLY A 89 62.41 -9.05 6.08
C GLY A 89 61.73 -7.83 6.73
N THR A 90 60.82 -7.15 6.03
CA THR A 90 59.98 -6.05 6.58
C THR A 90 58.50 -6.35 6.34
N THR A 91 57.71 -6.51 7.41
CA THR A 91 56.27 -6.76 7.29
C THR A 91 55.47 -5.46 7.21
N GLY A 92 54.38 -5.47 6.44
CA GLY A 92 53.53 -4.29 6.26
C GLY A 92 52.69 -3.94 7.50
N ASN A 93 52.11 -4.95 8.16
CA ASN A 93 51.38 -4.88 9.43
C ASN A 93 51.21 -6.33 9.98
N GLY A 94 51.57 -6.57 11.24
CA GLY A 94 51.55 -7.90 11.87
C GLY A 94 52.93 -8.52 12.09
N GLY A 95 53.01 -9.60 12.88
CA GLY A 95 54.27 -10.21 13.29
C GLY A 95 54.99 -9.50 14.45
N GLY A 96 54.29 -8.63 15.19
CA GLY A 96 54.79 -8.03 16.43
C GLY A 96 54.77 -9.00 17.62
N SER A 97 55.26 -8.58 18.79
CA SER A 97 55.48 -9.46 19.97
C SER A 97 54.24 -10.23 20.44
N ASN A 98 53.04 -9.63 20.34
CA ASN A 98 51.78 -10.27 20.71
C ASN A 98 51.01 -10.84 19.51
N ASN A 99 51.51 -10.62 18.29
CA ASN A 99 50.87 -11.00 17.03
C ASN A 99 49.37 -10.63 16.94
N SER A 100 49.00 -9.50 17.57
CA SER A 100 47.62 -9.02 17.68
C SER A 100 47.09 -8.43 16.37
N ILE A 101 47.99 -8.01 15.48
CA ILE A 101 47.62 -7.50 14.15
C ILE A 101 47.79 -8.61 13.11
N LYS A 102 46.71 -8.86 12.36
CA LYS A 102 46.72 -9.71 11.17
C LYS A 102 46.29 -8.84 9.98
N SER A 103 47.00 -8.90 8.87
CA SER A 103 46.66 -8.05 7.73
C SER A 103 46.84 -8.73 6.39
N LEU A 104 46.04 -8.27 5.43
CA LEU A 104 46.25 -8.47 4.01
C LEU A 104 46.57 -7.09 3.43
N LYS A 105 47.73 -6.96 2.75
CA LYS A 105 48.15 -5.71 2.12
C LYS A 105 48.66 -5.98 0.73
N THR A 106 48.13 -5.26 -0.26
CA THR A 106 48.56 -5.36 -1.66
C THR A 106 49.74 -4.43 -1.95
N ARG A 107 50.41 -4.62 -3.10
CA ARG A 107 51.54 -3.76 -3.54
C ARG A 107 51.18 -2.28 -3.56
N SER A 108 49.96 -1.92 -3.95
CA SER A 108 49.50 -0.53 -4.01
C SER A 108 49.15 0.07 -2.66
N GLY A 109 49.17 -0.71 -1.57
CA GLY A 109 48.89 -0.26 -0.21
C GLY A 109 47.43 -0.42 0.23
N ILE A 110 46.56 -1.04 -0.57
CA ILE A 110 45.20 -1.41 -0.15
C ILE A 110 45.31 -2.47 0.94
N SER A 111 44.56 -2.31 2.02
CA SER A 111 44.68 -3.19 3.18
C SER A 111 43.35 -3.60 3.82
N VAL A 112 43.34 -4.82 4.35
CA VAL A 112 42.39 -5.31 5.34
C VAL A 112 43.18 -5.62 6.61
N ILE A 113 42.83 -5.00 7.73
CA ILE A 113 43.56 -5.10 9.00
C ILE A 113 42.61 -5.58 10.09
N LEU A 114 42.96 -6.68 10.74
CA LEU A 114 42.32 -7.19 11.95
C LEU A 114 43.23 -6.91 13.14
N ASN A 115 42.69 -6.35 14.20
CA ASN A 115 43.42 -6.09 15.43
C ASN A 115 42.71 -6.76 16.62
N ASP A 116 43.35 -7.80 17.15
CA ASP A 116 42.84 -8.61 18.25
C ASP A 116 42.86 -7.84 19.60
N ASP A 117 43.73 -6.83 19.76
CA ASP A 117 43.85 -6.07 21.02
C ASP A 117 42.61 -5.20 21.28
N ASN A 118 42.07 -4.58 20.23
CA ASN A 118 40.84 -3.76 20.32
C ASN A 118 39.63 -4.39 19.63
N ARG A 119 39.78 -5.60 19.07
CA ARG A 119 38.75 -6.36 18.35
C ARG A 119 38.17 -5.59 17.16
N SER A 120 39.01 -4.82 16.47
CA SER A 120 38.60 -3.97 15.34
C SER A 120 38.94 -4.58 13.96
N LEU A 121 38.20 -4.12 12.95
CA LEU A 121 38.40 -4.43 11.53
C LEU A 121 38.46 -3.13 10.73
N GLU A 122 39.49 -2.96 9.90
CA GLU A 122 39.64 -1.83 8.98
C GLU A 122 39.86 -2.32 7.55
N ILE A 123 39.07 -1.79 6.60
CA ILE A 123 39.28 -1.93 5.15
C ILE A 123 39.61 -0.55 4.60
N LYS A 124 40.73 -0.41 3.92
CA LYS A 124 41.26 0.90 3.52
C LYS A 124 41.95 0.88 2.16
N ASP A 125 41.67 1.90 1.36
CA ASP A 125 42.43 2.23 0.15
C ASP A 125 43.53 3.28 0.43
N THR A 126 44.38 3.55 -0.55
CA THR A 126 45.42 4.59 -0.42
C THR A 126 44.93 5.99 -0.71
N GLY A 127 43.71 6.14 -1.23
CA GLY A 127 43.07 7.44 -1.45
C GLY A 127 42.47 8.04 -0.18
N GLY A 128 42.28 7.24 0.88
CA GLY A 128 41.73 7.65 2.17
C GLY A 128 40.30 7.15 2.42
N SER A 129 39.70 6.39 1.51
CA SER A 129 38.41 5.75 1.74
C SER A 129 38.56 4.57 2.69
N SER A 130 37.66 4.44 3.66
CA SER A 130 37.76 3.38 4.67
C SER A 130 36.41 2.93 5.23
N ILE A 131 36.37 1.67 5.65
CA ILE A 131 35.33 1.10 6.52
C ILE A 131 36.02 0.65 7.80
N HIS A 132 35.57 1.14 8.95
CA HIS A 132 36.12 0.79 10.25
C HIS A 132 35.03 0.30 11.20
N LEU A 133 35.21 -0.91 11.73
CA LEU A 133 34.42 -1.49 12.81
C LEU A 133 35.30 -1.49 14.06
N ASP A 134 34.90 -0.79 15.12
CA ASP A 134 35.79 -0.45 16.24
C ASP A 134 35.87 -1.51 17.36
N GLY A 135 35.05 -2.56 17.30
CA GLY A 135 34.97 -3.60 18.33
C GLY A 135 34.13 -3.23 19.57
N ASN A 136 33.61 -2.00 19.63
CA ASN A 136 32.72 -1.50 20.69
C ASN A 136 31.29 -1.22 20.20
N GLY A 137 31.01 -1.54 18.94
CA GLY A 137 29.68 -1.44 18.33
C GLY A 137 29.52 -0.28 17.35
N ASN A 138 30.56 0.52 17.11
CA ASN A 138 30.53 1.62 16.16
C ASN A 138 31.02 1.18 14.78
N ILE A 139 30.44 1.79 13.73
CA ILE A 139 30.83 1.62 12.34
C ILE A 139 31.07 3.01 11.75
N LEU A 140 32.23 3.22 11.13
CA LEU A 140 32.58 4.44 10.42
C LEU A 140 32.86 4.14 8.93
N LEU A 141 32.10 4.79 8.05
CA LEU A 141 32.32 4.80 6.61
C LEU A 141 32.84 6.19 6.20
N ASN A 142 34.04 6.24 5.61
CA ASN A 142 34.68 7.48 5.20
C ASN A 142 35.03 7.44 3.70
N ALA A 143 34.78 8.54 3.00
CA ALA A 143 35.24 8.75 1.63
C ALA A 143 35.66 10.22 1.43
N PRO A 144 36.88 10.50 0.94
CA PRO A 144 37.32 11.87 0.67
C PRO A 144 36.56 12.61 -0.44
N LYS A 145 35.74 11.89 -1.22
CA LYS A 145 34.93 12.46 -2.32
C LYS A 145 33.46 12.12 -2.13
N ASN A 146 32.97 11.08 -2.80
CA ASN A 146 31.55 10.75 -2.87
C ASN A 146 31.26 9.38 -2.26
N ILE A 147 30.13 9.27 -1.57
CA ILE A 147 29.48 7.99 -1.21
C ILE A 147 28.17 7.95 -2.00
N GLN A 148 27.94 6.87 -2.76
CA GLN A 148 26.68 6.64 -3.48
C GLN A 148 26.05 5.34 -3.00
N LEU A 149 24.78 5.39 -2.61
CA LEU A 149 23.99 4.23 -2.20
C LEU A 149 22.79 4.12 -3.15
N HIS A 150 22.64 2.99 -3.84
CA HIS A 150 21.57 2.75 -4.80
C HIS A 150 20.87 1.42 -4.50
N ALA A 151 19.55 1.43 -4.43
CA ALA A 151 18.73 0.23 -4.30
C ALA A 151 17.76 0.17 -5.48
N GLY A 152 17.66 -1.00 -6.14
CA GLY A 152 16.80 -1.17 -7.32
C GLY A 152 15.30 -1.29 -6.99
N ASN A 153 14.96 -1.60 -5.74
CA ASN A 153 13.60 -1.61 -5.22
C ASN A 153 13.51 -0.64 -4.04
N ASP A 154 13.87 -1.08 -2.83
CA ASP A 154 13.69 -0.29 -1.61
C ASP A 154 14.99 -0.13 -0.81
N MET A 155 15.16 1.02 -0.15
CA MET A 155 16.19 1.29 0.86
C MET A 155 15.50 1.78 2.15
N SER A 156 15.73 1.09 3.27
CA SER A 156 15.15 1.44 4.58
C SER A 156 16.25 1.80 5.58
N LEU A 157 16.08 2.91 6.31
CA LEU A 157 16.97 3.39 7.36
C LEU A 157 16.20 3.52 8.68
N MET A 158 16.43 2.59 9.61
CA MET A 158 15.82 2.58 10.94
C MET A 158 16.85 2.96 12.00
N VAL A 159 16.59 4.02 12.76
CA VAL A 159 17.49 4.53 13.81
C VAL A 159 16.73 4.52 15.14
N GLY A 160 17.26 3.83 16.15
CA GLY A 160 16.56 3.58 17.42
C GLY A 160 16.46 4.79 18.37
N HIS A 161 17.20 5.87 18.12
CA HIS A 161 17.15 7.10 18.89
C HIS A 161 17.14 8.33 17.94
N ASP A 162 18.32 8.86 17.60
CA ASP A 162 18.43 10.09 16.80
C ASP A 162 19.14 9.88 15.45
N LEU A 163 18.56 10.42 14.37
CA LEU A 163 19.21 10.56 13.07
C LEU A 163 19.65 12.02 12.88
N GLN A 164 20.96 12.27 12.87
CA GLN A 164 21.52 13.58 12.54
C GLN A 164 22.08 13.59 11.10
N VAL A 165 21.59 14.51 10.27
CA VAL A 165 22.06 14.71 8.89
C VAL A 165 22.61 16.12 8.75
N ASN A 166 23.93 16.23 8.51
CA ASN A 166 24.60 17.51 8.27
C ASN A 166 24.95 17.61 6.77
N VAL A 167 24.31 18.53 6.05
CA VAL A 167 24.56 18.74 4.61
C VAL A 167 25.15 20.12 4.37
N GLY A 168 26.32 20.19 3.72
CA GLY A 168 27.04 21.44 3.53
C GLY A 168 26.49 22.37 2.43
N ASN A 169 25.60 21.90 1.55
CA ASN A 169 25.08 22.71 0.42
C ASN A 169 23.56 22.60 0.22
N SER A 170 23.01 21.44 -0.17
CA SER A 170 21.56 21.31 -0.46
C SER A 170 21.00 19.98 0.01
N GLN A 171 19.85 20.05 0.71
CA GLN A 171 19.08 18.90 1.18
C GLN A 171 17.63 19.02 0.69
N THR A 172 17.05 17.91 0.24
CA THR A 172 15.63 17.80 -0.17
C THR A 172 14.95 16.74 0.69
N THR A 173 13.77 17.06 1.26
CA THR A 173 13.08 16.20 2.23
C THR A 173 11.56 16.22 2.03
N ASN A 174 10.91 15.06 2.09
CA ASN A 174 9.45 14.89 2.13
C ASN A 174 9.04 14.29 3.49
N ILE A 175 8.07 14.88 4.21
CA ILE A 175 7.73 14.47 5.59
C ILE A 175 6.21 14.42 5.80
N GLY A 176 5.72 13.35 6.45
CA GLY A 176 4.29 13.09 6.69
C GLY A 176 3.70 13.54 8.04
N ASN A 177 4.50 14.11 8.97
CA ASN A 177 4.00 14.56 10.28
C ASN A 177 4.35 16.03 10.59
N MET A 178 5.61 16.35 10.91
CA MET A 178 6.05 17.73 11.15
C MET A 178 7.41 17.97 10.50
N LEU A 179 7.52 19.06 9.74
CA LEU A 179 8.79 19.58 9.22
C LEU A 179 9.09 20.90 9.92
N LEU A 180 10.17 20.95 10.72
CA LEU A 180 10.73 22.20 11.24
C LEU A 180 11.92 22.61 10.36
N THR A 181 11.83 23.79 9.72
CA THR A 181 12.89 24.30 8.84
C THR A 181 13.48 25.59 9.43
N ASN A 182 14.72 25.53 9.90
CA ASN A 182 15.49 26.72 10.33
C ASN A 182 16.43 27.14 9.21
N VAL A 183 16.17 28.29 8.57
CA VAL A 183 16.98 28.79 7.45
C VAL A 183 17.64 30.11 7.84
N MET A 184 18.97 30.13 7.86
CA MET A 184 19.77 31.26 8.37
C MET A 184 19.85 32.46 7.42
N GLN A 185 19.67 32.24 6.11
CA GLN A 185 19.82 33.31 5.11
C GLN A 185 18.54 33.57 4.34
N LYS A 186 18.09 32.62 3.49
CA LYS A 186 16.95 32.84 2.60
C LYS A 186 16.24 31.54 2.24
N ILE A 187 14.92 31.56 2.29
CA ILE A 187 14.05 30.57 1.63
C ILE A 187 13.56 31.19 0.32
N LEU A 188 13.80 30.52 -0.81
CA LEU A 188 13.24 30.89 -2.11
C LEU A 188 12.37 29.74 -2.60
N VAL A 189 11.08 30.02 -2.82
CA VAL A 189 10.15 29.04 -3.39
C VAL A 189 9.77 29.49 -4.80
N ASN A 190 10.13 28.70 -5.81
CA ASN A 190 9.81 28.97 -7.21
C ASN A 190 8.97 27.81 -7.76
N THR A 191 7.68 28.05 -7.96
CA THR A 191 6.73 27.06 -8.50
C THR A 191 5.69 27.77 -9.35
N PRO A 192 5.24 27.17 -10.47
CA PRO A 192 4.14 27.73 -11.26
C PRO A 192 2.80 27.75 -10.49
N PHE A 193 2.68 26.96 -9.42
CA PHE A 193 1.50 26.95 -8.57
C PHE A 193 1.89 26.62 -7.11
N MET A 194 1.44 27.44 -6.16
CA MET A 194 1.61 27.20 -4.72
C MET A 194 0.23 27.20 -4.06
N GLN A 195 -0.12 26.11 -3.38
CA GLN A 195 -1.33 26.00 -2.58
C GLN A 195 -0.95 25.63 -1.15
N GLN A 196 -1.41 26.41 -0.18
CA GLN A 196 -1.19 26.17 1.24
C GLN A 196 -2.54 25.99 1.93
N LEU A 197 -2.79 24.77 2.42
CA LEU A 197 -3.96 24.43 3.22
C LEU A 197 -3.55 24.36 4.69
N VAL A 198 -4.24 25.14 5.53
CA VAL A 198 -3.95 25.24 6.96
C VAL A 198 -5.21 24.89 7.71
N ALA A 199 -5.18 23.77 8.44
CA ALA A 199 -6.38 23.22 9.09
C ALA A 199 -6.83 24.06 10.30
N ASP A 200 -5.90 24.61 11.09
CA ASP A 200 -6.22 25.26 12.36
C ASP A 200 -5.64 26.68 12.50
N PHE A 201 -4.35 26.89 12.23
CA PHE A 201 -3.68 28.16 12.54
C PHE A 201 -2.61 28.53 11.50
N PHE A 202 -2.82 29.63 10.80
CA PHE A 202 -1.81 30.21 9.90
C PHE A 202 -1.18 31.42 10.57
N HIS A 203 0.12 31.32 10.84
CA HIS A 203 0.94 32.40 11.38
C HIS A 203 2.18 32.56 10.53
N THR A 204 2.27 33.70 9.86
CA THR A 204 3.50 34.13 9.20
C THR A 204 3.93 35.47 9.77
N GLN A 205 5.20 35.55 10.17
CA GLN A 205 5.83 36.76 10.65
C GLN A 205 6.95 37.13 9.69
N ALA A 206 6.78 38.24 8.99
CA ALA A 206 7.81 38.82 8.14
C ALA A 206 8.27 40.14 8.77
N GLY A 207 9.34 40.11 9.55
CA GLY A 207 9.79 41.28 10.33
C GLY A 207 8.76 41.71 11.38
N LYS A 208 8.20 42.92 11.24
CA LYS A 208 7.12 43.45 12.10
C LYS A 208 5.70 43.23 11.54
N ALA A 209 5.57 42.62 10.36
CA ALA A 209 4.28 42.30 9.77
C ALA A 209 3.77 40.94 10.28
N LEU A 210 2.56 40.92 10.84
CA LEU A 210 1.89 39.73 11.37
C LEU A 210 0.64 39.42 10.55
N LEU A 211 0.51 38.17 10.07
CA LEU A 211 -0.73 37.59 9.58
C LEU A 211 -1.12 36.43 10.50
N ASN A 212 -2.28 36.54 11.15
CA ASN A 212 -2.83 35.53 12.06
C ASN A 212 -4.27 35.21 11.61
N SER A 213 -4.62 33.92 11.52
CA SER A 213 -5.99 33.45 11.26
C SER A 213 -6.38 32.24 12.11
N GLN A 214 -7.31 32.45 13.04
CA GLN A 214 -8.20 31.41 13.61
C GLN A 214 -9.66 31.64 13.22
N ASN A 215 -10.13 32.90 13.24
CA ASN A 215 -11.46 33.35 12.78
C ASN A 215 -11.46 34.80 12.24
N GLN A 216 -10.29 35.46 12.23
CA GLN A 216 -10.10 36.86 11.86
C GLN A 216 -8.76 36.96 11.12
N ILE A 217 -8.69 37.73 10.02
CA ILE A 217 -7.42 38.14 9.42
C ILE A 217 -6.98 39.43 10.13
N LYS A 218 -5.87 39.37 10.86
CA LYS A 218 -5.24 40.55 11.47
C LYS A 218 -3.95 40.88 10.72
N ILE A 219 -3.83 42.12 10.23
CA ILE A 219 -2.63 42.66 9.57
C ILE A 219 -2.11 43.81 10.44
N GLU A 220 -0.91 43.66 11.00
CA GLU A 220 -0.26 44.68 11.82
C GLU A 220 1.08 45.07 11.19
N ALA A 221 1.32 46.37 10.96
CA ALA A 221 2.61 46.90 10.51
C ALA A 221 2.74 48.38 10.87
N PRO A 222 3.97 48.94 10.97
CA PRO A 222 4.17 50.39 11.10
C PRO A 222 3.56 51.20 9.94
N GLU A 223 3.56 50.62 8.73
CA GLU A 223 2.95 51.17 7.53
C GLU A 223 2.34 50.01 6.72
N THR A 224 1.10 50.19 6.26
CA THR A 224 0.38 49.21 5.44
C THR A 224 -0.13 49.92 4.20
N ASN A 225 0.39 49.55 3.03
CA ASN A 225 -0.06 50.06 1.73
C ASN A 225 -0.85 48.96 1.00
N VAL A 226 -2.07 49.28 0.56
CA VAL A 226 -2.91 48.40 -0.26
C VAL A 226 -3.25 49.14 -1.55
N VAL A 227 -2.85 48.59 -2.70
CA VAL A 227 -3.04 49.22 -4.01
C VAL A 227 -3.92 48.33 -4.88
N GLY A 228 -5.02 48.89 -5.40
CA GLY A 228 -5.77 48.32 -6.51
C GLY A 228 -5.51 49.14 -7.76
N GLU A 229 -4.78 48.60 -8.74
CA GLU A 229 -4.40 49.35 -9.96
C GLU A 229 -5.60 49.76 -10.82
N GLN A 230 -6.73 49.05 -10.69
CA GLN A 230 -7.99 49.35 -11.38
C GLN A 230 -9.14 49.56 -10.40
N GLU A 231 -9.31 48.66 -9.42
CA GLU A 231 -10.34 48.75 -8.39
C GLU A 231 -9.79 48.17 -7.07
N LEU A 232 -10.07 48.85 -5.95
CA LEU A 232 -9.91 48.30 -4.61
C LEU A 232 -11.29 48.18 -3.97
N PHE A 233 -11.76 46.94 -3.79
CA PHE A 233 -13.09 46.65 -3.23
C PHE A 233 -12.98 46.11 -1.79
N ILE A 234 -13.66 46.76 -0.84
CA ILE A 234 -13.71 46.35 0.58
C ILE A 234 -15.17 46.13 0.97
N HIS A 235 -15.53 44.91 1.38
CA HIS A 235 -16.90 44.53 1.73
C HIS A 235 -17.01 43.96 3.15
N SER A 236 -18.11 44.26 3.83
CA SER A 236 -18.56 43.56 5.04
C SER A 236 -20.07 43.42 5.03
N ALA A 237 -20.58 42.21 5.32
CA ALA A 237 -22.01 41.91 5.33
C ALA A 237 -22.79 42.58 6.48
N ASN A 238 -22.13 42.99 7.55
CA ASN A 238 -22.77 43.63 8.71
C ASN A 238 -22.22 45.02 8.99
N LYS A 239 -20.93 45.13 9.31
CA LYS A 239 -20.32 46.40 9.72
C LYS A 239 -18.84 46.51 9.33
N THR A 240 -18.51 47.56 8.58
CA THR A 240 -17.12 48.00 8.39
C THR A 240 -16.78 49.07 9.43
N VAL A 241 -15.62 48.97 10.08
CA VAL A 241 -15.10 49.99 11.00
C VAL A 241 -13.72 50.42 10.53
N VAL A 242 -13.56 51.72 10.25
CA VAL A 242 -12.26 52.37 10.00
C VAL A 242 -12.06 53.37 11.13
N ASN A 243 -10.97 53.24 11.87
CA ASN A 243 -10.70 54.07 13.05
C ASN A 243 -9.24 54.57 13.03
N SER A 244 -9.04 55.86 13.28
CA SER A 244 -7.71 56.49 13.41
C SER A 244 -7.68 57.32 14.68
N GLN A 245 -6.60 57.24 15.45
CA GLN A 245 -6.34 58.14 16.58
C GLN A 245 -5.77 59.51 16.14
N GLY A 246 -5.34 59.63 14.88
CA GLY A 246 -4.82 60.85 14.29
C GLY A 246 -5.78 61.39 13.24
N THR A 247 -5.30 61.54 12.00
CA THR A 247 -6.11 61.96 10.85
C THR A 247 -6.56 60.77 10.00
N MET A 248 -7.63 60.99 9.22
CA MET A 248 -8.10 60.10 8.16
C MET A 248 -8.35 60.95 6.93
N GLU A 249 -7.78 60.57 5.78
CA GLU A 249 -7.95 61.28 4.51
C GLU A 249 -8.36 60.30 3.41
N MET A 250 -9.35 60.69 2.60
CA MET A 250 -9.78 59.97 1.41
C MET A 250 -9.78 60.95 0.24
N ARG A 251 -9.04 60.64 -0.82
CA ARG A 251 -8.83 61.55 -1.96
C ARG A 251 -9.15 60.82 -3.26
N GLY A 252 -10.08 61.36 -4.03
CA GLY A 252 -10.34 60.96 -5.41
C GLY A 252 -10.08 62.16 -6.32
N GLU A 253 -9.30 61.98 -7.39
CA GLU A 253 -9.01 63.05 -8.36
C GLU A 253 -10.29 63.60 -9.00
N GLN A 254 -11.27 62.73 -9.24
CA GLN A 254 -12.59 63.08 -9.77
C GLN A 254 -13.67 63.27 -8.68
N GLY A 255 -13.25 63.33 -7.41
CA GLY A 255 -14.16 63.41 -6.26
C GLY A 255 -14.53 62.03 -5.69
N MET A 256 -15.35 62.07 -4.64
CA MET A 256 -15.86 60.90 -3.91
C MET A 256 -17.32 60.63 -4.28
N HIS A 257 -17.66 59.37 -4.53
CA HIS A 257 -19.02 58.93 -4.81
C HIS A 257 -19.51 57.94 -3.74
N GLU A 258 -20.47 58.36 -2.94
CA GLU A 258 -21.10 57.52 -1.89
C GLU A 258 -22.42 56.95 -2.41
N LEU A 259 -22.56 55.62 -2.38
CA LEU A 259 -23.77 54.91 -2.80
C LEU A 259 -24.31 54.09 -1.63
N ASN A 260 -25.62 54.18 -1.35
CA ASN A 260 -26.30 53.39 -0.32
C ASN A 260 -26.75 52.01 -0.81
N THR A 261 -26.07 51.45 -1.82
CA THR A 261 -26.37 50.12 -2.37
C THR A 261 -25.10 49.27 -2.36
N ALA A 262 -25.19 48.06 -1.82
CA ALA A 262 -24.05 47.14 -1.77
C ALA A 262 -23.80 46.52 -3.16
N LYS A 263 -22.53 46.46 -3.57
CA LYS A 263 -22.09 45.71 -4.76
C LYS A 263 -21.92 44.24 -4.34
N GLU A 264 -22.52 43.32 -5.09
CA GLU A 264 -22.37 41.88 -4.84
C GLU A 264 -20.95 41.40 -5.21
N TYR A 265 -20.45 40.37 -4.53
CA TYR A 265 -19.19 39.72 -4.83
C TYR A 265 -19.29 38.22 -4.53
N GLU A 266 -18.66 37.39 -5.36
CA GLU A 266 -18.63 35.93 -5.19
C GLU A 266 -17.48 35.50 -4.27
N THR A 267 -17.80 34.73 -3.23
CA THR A 267 -16.80 33.93 -2.51
C THR A 267 -16.69 32.56 -3.18
N VAL A 268 -15.57 32.27 -3.84
CA VAL A 268 -15.36 30.97 -4.48
C VAL A 268 -15.12 29.91 -3.39
N LYS A 269 -16.19 29.23 -3.00
CA LYS A 269 -16.16 27.83 -2.56
C LYS A 269 -16.84 27.02 -3.66
N GLU A 270 -16.35 25.84 -3.97
CA GLU A 270 -17.06 24.98 -4.92
C GLU A 270 -18.39 24.55 -4.26
N GLU A 271 -19.49 25.07 -4.78
CA GLU A 271 -20.85 24.80 -4.31
C GLU A 271 -21.50 23.73 -5.21
N ILE A 272 -22.31 22.85 -4.61
CA ILE A 272 -23.20 21.95 -5.34
C ILE A 272 -24.60 22.13 -4.84
N GLY A 273 -25.55 21.98 -5.75
CA GLY A 273 -26.95 22.22 -5.51
C GLY A 273 -27.06 23.63 -4.96
N THR A 274 -27.05 24.63 -5.83
CA THR A 274 -27.45 26.01 -5.46
C THR A 274 -28.97 26.21 -5.60
N LYS A 275 -29.62 25.37 -6.41
CA LYS A 275 -31.08 25.22 -6.51
C LYS A 275 -31.62 23.84 -6.08
N VAL A 276 -31.02 22.78 -6.59
CA VAL A 276 -31.44 21.38 -6.37
C VAL A 276 -30.23 20.51 -6.08
N CYS A 277 -30.32 19.67 -5.07
CA CYS A 277 -29.30 18.69 -4.72
C CYS A 277 -29.84 17.29 -5.01
N VAL A 278 -29.15 16.54 -5.88
CA VAL A 278 -29.49 15.18 -6.29
C VAL A 278 -28.39 14.23 -5.84
N GLN A 279 -28.72 13.39 -4.86
CA GLN A 279 -27.81 12.42 -4.26
C GLN A 279 -28.06 11.03 -4.86
N PHE A 280 -27.00 10.43 -5.40
CA PHE A 280 -27.04 9.06 -5.93
C PHE A 280 -26.94 8.07 -4.77
N ARG A 281 -27.85 7.08 -4.74
CA ARG A 281 -27.94 6.01 -3.75
C ARG A 281 -28.22 4.68 -4.42
N THR A 282 -27.88 3.59 -3.75
CA THR A 282 -28.35 2.26 -4.14
C THR A 282 -29.84 2.09 -3.81
N SER A 283 -30.56 1.26 -4.56
CA SER A 283 -31.94 0.89 -4.24
C SER A 283 -32.03 0.02 -2.98
N GLU A 284 -33.25 -0.14 -2.44
CA GLU A 284 -33.53 -1.08 -1.35
C GLU A 284 -33.23 -2.54 -1.73
N SER A 285 -33.43 -2.88 -3.01
CA SER A 285 -33.13 -4.20 -3.58
C SER A 285 -31.65 -4.46 -3.87
N TYR A 286 -30.77 -3.47 -3.68
CA TYR A 286 -29.34 -3.66 -3.91
C TYR A 286 -28.80 -4.73 -2.97
N SER A 287 -28.13 -5.72 -3.54
CA SER A 287 -27.61 -6.88 -2.81
C SER A 287 -26.10 -7.07 -2.95
N GLY A 288 -25.41 -6.08 -3.53
CA GLY A 288 -23.96 -6.06 -3.71
C GLY A 288 -23.49 -6.35 -5.14
N GLU A 289 -24.34 -6.17 -6.14
CA GLU A 289 -24.09 -6.53 -7.55
C GLU A 289 -22.94 -5.73 -8.20
N PHE A 290 -22.60 -4.59 -7.62
CA PHE A 290 -21.51 -3.70 -8.01
C PHE A 290 -21.03 -2.94 -6.78
N GLY A 291 -19.76 -2.54 -6.71
CA GLY A 291 -19.26 -1.74 -5.60
C GLY A 291 -19.83 -0.33 -5.66
N PHE A 292 -20.35 0.16 -4.54
CA PHE A 292 -20.90 1.51 -4.42
C PHE A 292 -20.65 2.02 -3.00
N ASP A 293 -19.78 3.00 -2.87
CA ASP A 293 -19.37 3.59 -1.60
C ASP A 293 -19.88 5.04 -1.48
N TRP A 294 -20.50 5.32 -0.33
CA TRP A 294 -21.04 6.63 0.03
C TRP A 294 -21.16 6.74 1.55
N VAL A 295 -21.09 7.96 2.06
CA VAL A 295 -21.27 8.21 3.49
C VAL A 295 -22.72 8.02 3.88
N ARG A 296 -22.98 7.20 4.92
CA ARG A 296 -24.33 6.89 5.40
C ARG A 296 -24.90 8.01 6.26
N PHE A 297 -25.96 8.62 5.76
CA PHE A 297 -26.67 9.74 6.40
C PHE A 297 -28.08 9.37 6.89
N ALA A 298 -28.45 8.08 6.90
CA ALA A 298 -29.81 7.62 7.22
C ALA A 298 -30.86 8.15 6.23
N ASP A 299 -30.59 8.01 4.93
CA ASP A 299 -31.37 8.64 3.87
C ASP A 299 -31.84 7.69 2.76
N THR A 300 -31.53 6.40 2.84
CA THR A 300 -31.91 5.39 1.85
C THR A 300 -33.07 4.49 2.27
N LYS A 301 -33.50 4.54 3.54
CA LYS A 301 -34.46 3.61 4.16
C LYS A 301 -34.03 2.14 4.15
N ARG A 302 -32.82 1.82 3.69
CA ARG A 302 -32.28 0.46 3.72
C ARG A 302 -32.13 0.00 5.16
N THR A 303 -32.32 -1.30 5.41
CA THR A 303 -32.00 -1.91 6.70
C THR A 303 -30.57 -1.56 7.09
N GLY A 304 -30.40 -0.98 8.28
CA GLY A 304 -29.11 -0.52 8.79
C GLY A 304 -28.73 0.93 8.45
N ASP A 305 -29.37 1.59 7.47
CA ASP A 305 -29.18 3.02 7.19
C ASP A 305 -30.23 3.86 7.94
N ILE A 306 -30.11 3.84 9.26
CA ILE A 306 -30.98 4.52 10.23
C ILE A 306 -30.20 5.58 11.01
N GLU A 307 -30.92 6.46 11.70
CA GLU A 307 -30.35 7.65 12.36
C GLU A 307 -29.28 7.29 13.41
N GLU A 308 -29.43 6.16 14.07
CA GLU A 308 -28.53 5.61 15.08
C GLU A 308 -27.23 5.07 14.46
N ASN A 309 -27.29 4.63 13.20
CA ASN A 309 -26.19 3.97 12.49
C ASN A 309 -25.46 4.92 11.52
N ARG A 310 -25.75 6.22 11.57
CA ARG A 310 -25.04 7.21 10.76
C ARG A 310 -23.55 7.18 11.06
N TYR A 311 -22.72 7.32 10.03
CA TYR A 311 -21.26 7.18 10.16
C TYR A 311 -20.64 8.21 11.11
N ASP A 312 -21.21 9.41 11.23
CA ASP A 312 -20.76 10.39 12.21
C ASP A 312 -20.97 9.97 13.67
N LYS A 313 -21.88 9.03 13.93
CA LYS A 313 -22.19 8.50 15.27
C LYS A 313 -21.49 7.19 15.58
N ILE A 314 -21.27 6.35 14.56
CA ILE A 314 -20.72 5.00 14.75
C ILE A 314 -19.25 4.88 14.40
N ILE A 315 -18.54 5.95 14.00
CA ILE A 315 -17.10 5.91 13.79
C ILE A 315 -16.32 6.37 15.04
N GLY A 316 -15.27 5.64 15.40
CA GLY A 316 -14.64 5.84 16.70
C GLY A 316 -13.38 5.04 16.97
N SER A 317 -13.19 4.68 18.23
CA SER A 317 -12.06 3.89 18.73
C SER A 317 -12.56 2.84 19.70
N CYS A 318 -12.00 1.63 19.64
CA CYS A 318 -12.24 0.54 20.58
C CYS A 318 -10.90 -0.05 21.06
N LYS A 319 -10.97 -1.15 21.82
CA LYS A 319 -9.84 -2.02 22.16
C LYS A 319 -10.06 -3.40 21.55
N GLY A 320 -9.09 -3.89 20.79
CA GLY A 320 -9.22 -5.11 19.99
C GLY A 320 -10.48 -5.09 19.13
N GLU A 321 -11.23 -6.19 19.18
CA GLU A 321 -12.45 -6.41 18.41
C GLU A 321 -13.69 -5.75 19.05
N GLY A 322 -13.82 -4.43 18.94
CA GLY A 322 -15.02 -3.66 19.28
C GLY A 322 -15.25 -3.38 20.77
N LYS A 323 -14.37 -3.82 21.67
CA LYS A 323 -14.57 -3.65 23.13
C LYS A 323 -14.40 -2.18 23.53
N ASN A 324 -15.29 -1.68 24.39
CA ASN A 324 -15.27 -0.30 24.91
C ASN A 324 -15.26 0.76 23.80
N PHE A 325 -16.07 0.56 22.75
CA PHE A 325 -16.20 1.52 21.66
C PHE A 325 -16.55 2.92 22.19
N LYS A 326 -15.90 3.95 21.61
CA LYS A 326 -16.17 5.36 21.86
C LYS A 326 -16.18 6.10 20.52
N GLN A 327 -17.28 6.77 20.22
CA GLN A 327 -17.40 7.67 19.06
C GLN A 327 -16.31 8.76 19.11
N LYS A 328 -15.75 9.11 17.94
CA LYS A 328 -14.72 10.14 17.79
C LYS A 328 -14.94 10.99 16.54
N THR A 329 -15.42 12.22 16.74
CA THR A 329 -15.67 13.18 15.65
C THR A 329 -14.43 13.49 14.79
N ASN A 330 -13.24 13.55 15.39
CA ASN A 330 -12.00 13.75 14.62
C ASN A 330 -11.66 12.56 13.70
N LYS A 331 -12.03 11.33 14.07
CA LYS A 331 -11.88 10.16 13.20
C LYS A 331 -12.92 10.16 12.07
N TYR A 332 -14.14 10.64 12.31
CA TYR A 332 -15.12 10.88 11.26
C TYR A 332 -14.58 11.84 10.19
N TYR A 333 -14.01 12.97 10.59
CA TYR A 333 -13.40 13.90 9.63
C TYR A 333 -12.23 13.27 8.85
N LYS A 334 -11.40 12.44 9.51
CA LYS A 334 -10.35 11.67 8.83
C LYS A 334 -10.92 10.73 7.78
N PHE A 335 -11.97 10.00 8.11
CA PHE A 335 -12.67 9.11 7.18
C PHE A 335 -13.29 9.89 6.00
N LEU A 336 -13.87 11.07 6.24
CA LEU A 336 -14.40 11.89 5.17
C LEU A 336 -13.32 12.28 4.14
N PHE A 337 -12.07 12.49 4.54
CA PHE A 337 -10.97 12.81 3.62
C PHE A 337 -10.66 11.70 2.60
N GLU A 338 -11.10 10.45 2.83
CA GLU A 338 -11.00 9.39 1.82
C GLU A 338 -11.81 9.74 0.56
N TYR A 339 -12.91 10.49 0.73
CA TYR A 339 -13.69 11.02 -0.38
C TYR A 339 -13.08 12.34 -0.87
N LYS A 340 -12.28 12.25 -1.93
CA LYS A 340 -11.52 13.39 -2.48
C LYS A 340 -12.37 14.55 -3.02
N GLN A 341 -13.63 14.29 -3.37
CA GLN A 341 -14.54 15.30 -3.91
C GLN A 341 -15.72 15.53 -2.97
N GLN A 342 -15.78 16.73 -2.39
CA GLN A 342 -16.79 17.13 -1.43
C GLN A 342 -17.23 18.56 -1.74
N TYR A 343 -18.53 18.80 -1.69
CA TYR A 343 -19.12 20.10 -2.01
C TYR A 343 -20.04 20.57 -0.90
N ILE A 344 -20.14 21.88 -0.73
CA ILE A 344 -21.11 22.49 0.20
C ILE A 344 -22.45 22.66 -0.52
N ILE A 345 -23.53 22.26 0.13
CA ILE A 345 -24.91 22.56 -0.26
C ILE A 345 -25.33 23.86 0.44
N PRO A 346 -25.34 25.02 -0.26
CA PRO A 346 -25.32 26.33 0.40
C PRO A 346 -26.55 26.61 1.26
N TRP A 347 -27.76 26.29 0.78
CA TRP A 347 -28.98 26.55 1.55
C TRP A 347 -29.08 25.63 2.77
N LYS A 348 -28.67 24.36 2.66
CA LYS A 348 -28.62 23.44 3.80
C LYS A 348 -27.61 23.89 4.85
N LYS A 349 -26.50 24.49 4.41
CA LYS A 349 -25.51 25.08 5.32
C LYS A 349 -26.10 26.25 6.09
N LYS A 350 -26.79 27.16 5.39
CA LYS A 350 -27.52 28.28 6.03
C LYS A 350 -28.56 27.78 7.02
N GLU A 351 -29.32 26.74 6.67
CA GLU A 351 -30.29 26.08 7.56
C GLU A 351 -29.62 25.49 8.81
N ALA A 352 -28.48 24.79 8.64
CA ALA A 352 -27.71 24.22 9.75
C ALA A 352 -27.14 25.31 10.69
N GLU A 353 -26.60 26.39 10.12
CA GLU A 353 -26.06 27.52 10.87
C GLU A 353 -27.16 28.27 11.64
N ALA A 354 -28.31 28.49 11.00
CA ALA A 354 -29.49 29.11 11.64
C ALA A 354 -30.03 28.24 12.77
N ALA A 355 -30.10 26.92 12.57
CA ALA A 355 -30.51 25.99 13.62
C ALA A 355 -29.56 26.05 14.83
N LYS A 356 -28.24 26.04 14.59
CA LYS A 356 -27.22 26.15 15.65
C LYS A 356 -27.29 27.48 16.41
N ALA A 357 -27.50 28.59 15.70
CA ALA A 357 -27.68 29.91 16.30
C ALA A 357 -28.93 29.98 17.18
N ALA A 358 -30.02 29.32 16.77
CA ALA A 358 -31.25 29.25 17.57
C ALA A 358 -31.06 28.45 18.87
N THR A 359 -30.30 27.35 18.86
CA THR A 359 -30.04 26.51 20.05
C THR A 359 -29.20 27.22 21.11
N LEU A 360 -28.27 28.09 20.70
CA LEU A 360 -27.46 28.91 21.60
C LEU A 360 -28.29 29.94 22.39
N ASN A 361 -29.46 30.35 21.87
CA ASN A 361 -30.32 31.36 22.49
C ASN A 361 -31.39 30.78 23.43
N THR A 362 -31.76 29.50 23.29
CA THR A 362 -32.85 28.88 24.07
C THR A 362 -32.36 27.97 25.20
N GLY A 363 -31.07 27.62 25.25
CA GLY A 363 -30.50 26.75 26.30
C GLY A 363 -30.97 25.30 26.27
N THR A 364 -31.89 24.96 25.36
CA THR A 364 -32.41 23.60 25.13
C THR A 364 -31.89 23.05 23.80
N ASN A 365 -31.14 21.95 23.87
CA ASN A 365 -30.85 21.10 22.71
C ASN A 365 -32.14 20.35 22.34
N ASP A 366 -33.10 21.02 21.72
CA ASP A 366 -34.38 20.45 21.29
C ASP A 366 -34.20 19.48 20.11
N GLY A 367 -33.34 18.46 20.22
CA GLY A 367 -33.27 17.27 19.35
C GLY A 367 -33.29 17.50 17.83
N LYS A 368 -33.12 18.73 17.34
CA LYS A 368 -33.31 19.09 15.94
C LYS A 368 -32.16 18.47 15.16
N LYS A 369 -32.52 17.57 14.24
CA LYS A 369 -31.60 16.92 13.30
C LYS A 369 -30.64 17.95 12.72
N SER A 370 -29.34 17.71 12.91
CA SER A 370 -28.29 18.45 12.20
C SER A 370 -28.58 18.34 10.71
N THR A 371 -28.71 19.48 10.02
CA THR A 371 -28.94 19.48 8.57
C THR A 371 -27.62 19.15 7.87
N ASP A 372 -27.55 18.02 7.18
CA ASP A 372 -26.36 17.63 6.43
C ASP A 372 -26.20 18.53 5.20
N TYR A 373 -25.21 19.41 5.27
CA TYR A 373 -24.92 20.38 4.22
C TYR A 373 -23.72 20.00 3.34
N LEU A 374 -23.16 18.81 3.53
CA LEU A 374 -22.05 18.29 2.74
C LEU A 374 -22.57 17.30 1.71
N TYR A 375 -22.19 17.50 0.46
CA TYR A 375 -22.32 16.51 -0.60
C TYR A 375 -21.00 15.77 -0.74
N VAL A 376 -20.96 14.55 -0.22
CA VAL A 376 -19.83 13.65 -0.44
C VAL A 376 -20.11 12.85 -1.71
N VAL A 377 -19.24 12.99 -2.72
CA VAL A 377 -19.45 12.36 -4.02
C VAL A 377 -19.33 10.83 -3.88
N PRO A 378 -20.38 10.05 -4.17
CA PRO A 378 -20.31 8.60 -4.13
C PRO A 378 -19.38 8.07 -5.22
N VAL A 379 -18.77 6.91 -4.94
CA VAL A 379 -17.84 6.23 -5.84
C VAL A 379 -18.34 4.82 -6.11
N MET A 380 -18.27 4.38 -7.36
CA MET A 380 -18.72 3.04 -7.73
C MET A 380 -17.78 2.33 -8.69
N THR A 381 -17.85 1.01 -8.68
CA THR A 381 -17.25 0.12 -9.68
C THR A 381 -18.35 -0.34 -10.64
N LEU A 382 -18.08 -0.37 -11.95
CA LEU A 382 -18.99 -0.92 -12.94
C LEU A 382 -18.21 -1.53 -14.11
N ARG A 383 -18.23 -2.86 -14.19
CA ARG A 383 -17.58 -3.61 -15.28
C ARG A 383 -18.26 -3.34 -16.62
N GLN A 384 -17.48 -3.46 -17.69
CA GLN A 384 -18.02 -3.46 -19.05
C GLN A 384 -19.15 -4.50 -19.17
N GLY A 385 -20.26 -4.10 -19.79
CA GLY A 385 -21.46 -4.91 -19.96
C GLY A 385 -22.42 -4.88 -18.77
N ASN A 386 -21.96 -4.48 -17.58
CA ASN A 386 -22.80 -4.45 -16.39
C ASN A 386 -23.61 -3.15 -16.28
N SER A 387 -24.68 -3.22 -15.51
CA SER A 387 -25.53 -2.06 -15.21
C SER A 387 -25.75 -1.89 -13.72
N ALA A 388 -25.81 -0.64 -13.27
CA ALA A 388 -26.18 -0.27 -11.91
C ALA A 388 -27.54 0.43 -11.91
N ASN A 389 -28.45 -0.04 -11.05
CA ASN A 389 -29.72 0.64 -10.78
C ASN A 389 -29.54 1.49 -9.52
N LEU A 390 -29.74 2.79 -9.66
CA LEU A 390 -29.59 3.77 -8.59
C LEU A 390 -30.92 4.47 -8.32
N VAL A 391 -31.07 4.92 -7.08
CA VAL A 391 -32.09 5.84 -6.60
C VAL A 391 -31.48 7.23 -6.51
N LEU A 392 -32.23 8.22 -6.92
CA LEU A 392 -31.87 9.63 -6.85
C LEU A 392 -32.72 10.29 -5.76
N ASN A 393 -32.08 10.60 -4.64
CA ASN A 393 -32.68 11.43 -3.60
C ASN A 393 -32.59 12.91 -4.03
N ILE A 394 -33.72 13.60 -4.12
CA ILE A 394 -33.82 14.95 -4.68
C ILE A 394 -34.27 15.91 -3.57
N ASP A 395 -33.42 16.87 -3.23
CA ASP A 395 -33.74 17.99 -2.35
C ASP A 395 -33.81 19.28 -3.17
N VAL A 396 -34.98 19.91 -3.18
CA VAL A 396 -35.27 21.11 -3.98
C VAL A 396 -35.40 22.32 -3.06
N ASN A 397 -34.48 23.29 -3.19
CA ASN A 397 -34.62 24.62 -2.59
C ASN A 397 -35.40 25.55 -3.52
N GLU A 398 -35.05 25.51 -4.80
CA GLU A 398 -35.72 26.24 -5.89
C GLU A 398 -36.02 25.27 -7.03
N LYS A 399 -37.21 25.38 -7.62
CA LYS A 399 -37.65 24.50 -8.69
C LYS A 399 -36.75 24.68 -9.92
N ALA A 400 -36.20 23.58 -10.42
CA ALA A 400 -35.47 23.57 -11.68
C ALA A 400 -36.45 23.55 -12.87
N LYS A 401 -36.11 24.26 -13.94
CA LYS A 401 -36.81 24.19 -15.23
C LYS A 401 -36.51 22.88 -15.95
N SER A 402 -35.25 22.45 -15.94
CA SER A 402 -34.82 21.20 -16.56
C SER A 402 -33.54 20.65 -15.94
N PHE A 403 -33.24 19.38 -16.24
CA PHE A 403 -31.98 18.74 -15.89
C PHE A 403 -31.29 18.17 -17.12
N LYS A 404 -29.95 18.16 -17.12
CA LYS A 404 -29.15 17.47 -18.13
C LYS A 404 -27.99 16.72 -17.49
N TYR A 405 -27.76 15.49 -17.93
CA TYR A 405 -26.57 14.73 -17.59
C TYR A 405 -25.41 15.11 -18.51
N GLU A 406 -24.21 15.26 -17.95
CA GLU A 406 -22.95 15.35 -18.65
C GLU A 406 -22.08 14.16 -18.23
N TYR A 407 -21.74 13.33 -19.21
CA TYR A 407 -20.98 12.10 -19.04
C TYR A 407 -20.42 11.66 -20.40
N ASP A 408 -19.48 10.72 -20.36
CA ASP A 408 -18.93 10.12 -21.57
C ASP A 408 -19.94 9.14 -22.19
N THR A 409 -20.59 9.57 -23.29
CA THR A 409 -21.59 8.78 -24.01
C THR A 409 -20.99 7.65 -24.84
N GLU A 410 -19.67 7.58 -25.02
CA GLU A 410 -19.00 6.43 -25.64
C GLU A 410 -18.79 5.30 -24.62
N LEU A 411 -18.54 5.66 -23.37
CA LEU A 411 -18.28 4.74 -22.27
C LEU A 411 -19.56 4.28 -21.56
N PHE A 412 -20.57 5.13 -21.41
CA PHE A 412 -21.79 4.81 -20.66
C PHE A 412 -23.06 5.02 -21.48
N SER A 413 -24.13 4.34 -21.07
CA SER A 413 -25.50 4.68 -21.47
C SER A 413 -26.39 4.79 -20.24
N LEU A 414 -27.18 5.87 -20.21
CA LEU A 414 -28.19 6.09 -19.19
C LEU A 414 -29.57 5.74 -19.75
N ASN A 415 -30.43 5.10 -18.95
CA ASN A 415 -31.81 4.82 -19.38
C ASN A 415 -32.70 6.06 -19.47
N LYS A 416 -32.26 7.18 -18.89
CA LYS A 416 -32.93 8.47 -18.89
C LYS A 416 -31.93 9.58 -19.17
N THR A 417 -32.39 10.64 -19.82
CA THR A 417 -31.60 11.83 -20.16
C THR A 417 -31.83 12.99 -19.20
N THR A 418 -32.83 12.88 -18.31
CA THR A 418 -33.21 13.88 -17.31
C THR A 418 -33.69 13.20 -16.03
N VAL A 419 -33.83 14.00 -14.98
CA VAL A 419 -34.45 13.63 -13.70
C VAL A 419 -35.83 14.26 -13.59
N LYS A 420 -36.71 13.64 -12.81
CA LYS A 420 -38.02 14.16 -12.38
C LYS A 420 -37.89 15.59 -11.83
N ILE A 421 -38.71 16.50 -12.35
CA ILE A 421 -38.84 17.86 -11.83
C ILE A 421 -39.81 17.82 -10.66
N CYS A 422 -39.36 18.34 -9.51
CA CYS A 422 -40.14 18.40 -8.28
C CYS A 422 -40.31 19.85 -7.82
N ASP A 423 -41.40 20.12 -7.09
CA ASP A 423 -41.57 21.38 -6.37
C ASP A 423 -40.65 21.43 -5.14
N LYS A 424 -40.62 22.56 -4.42
CA LYS A 424 -39.77 22.73 -3.23
C LYS A 424 -40.08 21.65 -2.19
N GLY A 425 -39.06 20.91 -1.76
CA GLY A 425 -39.23 19.79 -0.83
C GLY A 425 -38.10 18.75 -0.90
N SER A 426 -38.26 17.65 -0.16
CA SER A 426 -37.33 16.51 -0.11
C SER A 426 -38.02 15.24 -0.59
N TYR A 427 -37.43 14.58 -1.58
CA TYR A 427 -37.98 13.42 -2.27
C TYR A 427 -36.95 12.29 -2.24
N LYS A 428 -37.19 11.27 -1.40
CA LYS A 428 -36.24 10.18 -1.14
C LYS A 428 -36.83 8.81 -1.42
N GLY A 429 -35.98 7.83 -1.73
CA GLY A 429 -36.42 6.47 -2.02
C GLY A 429 -37.38 6.43 -3.20
N GLU A 430 -38.51 5.73 -3.04
CA GLU A 430 -39.58 5.62 -4.05
C GLU A 430 -40.18 6.97 -4.48
N ASN A 431 -40.10 8.01 -3.64
CA ASN A 431 -40.64 9.34 -3.96
C ASN A 431 -39.69 10.19 -4.82
N GLY A 432 -38.40 9.80 -4.88
CA GLY A 432 -37.36 10.45 -5.67
C GLY A 432 -37.46 10.11 -7.16
N ASP A 433 -36.35 9.69 -7.75
CA ASP A 433 -36.29 9.17 -9.12
C ASP A 433 -35.29 8.00 -9.21
N THR A 434 -35.19 7.36 -10.36
CA THR A 434 -34.30 6.22 -10.60
C THR A 434 -33.46 6.42 -11.85
N LEU A 435 -32.22 5.93 -11.81
CA LEU A 435 -31.29 5.95 -12.93
C LEU A 435 -30.65 4.58 -13.10
N ARG A 436 -30.66 4.06 -14.32
CA ARG A 436 -29.86 2.90 -14.70
C ARG A 436 -28.67 3.36 -15.54
N ILE A 437 -27.47 3.02 -15.06
CA ILE A 437 -26.19 3.31 -15.73
C ILE A 437 -25.66 2.00 -16.27
N THR A 438 -25.35 1.93 -17.56
CA THR A 438 -24.70 0.76 -18.18
C THR A 438 -23.31 1.15 -18.68
N CYS A 439 -22.30 0.36 -18.33
CA CYS A 439 -20.93 0.54 -18.82
C CYS A 439 -20.75 -0.24 -20.12
N LYS A 440 -20.40 0.44 -21.21
CA LYS A 440 -20.32 -0.13 -22.57
C LYS A 440 -18.92 -0.59 -22.94
N LYS A 441 -17.89 0.11 -22.45
CA LYS A 441 -16.48 -0.08 -22.78
C LYS A 441 -15.62 0.07 -21.54
N GLU A 442 -14.46 -0.58 -21.55
CA GLU A 442 -13.44 -0.36 -20.53
C GLU A 442 -12.77 1.02 -20.68
N PHE A 443 -12.24 1.55 -19.58
CA PHE A 443 -11.58 2.85 -19.54
C PHE A 443 -10.51 2.93 -18.44
N SER A 444 -9.51 3.78 -18.67
CA SER A 444 -8.24 3.83 -17.92
C SER A 444 -8.17 4.91 -16.84
N GLU A 445 -9.20 5.74 -16.70
CA GLU A 445 -9.26 6.85 -15.74
C GLU A 445 -10.65 6.94 -15.15
N ASP A 446 -10.75 7.24 -13.85
CA ASP A 446 -12.05 7.45 -13.19
C ASP A 446 -12.89 8.46 -13.98
N LYS A 447 -14.16 8.13 -14.22
CA LYS A 447 -15.09 8.97 -14.99
C LYS A 447 -16.19 9.51 -14.10
N GLU A 448 -16.66 10.70 -14.46
CA GLU A 448 -17.69 11.41 -13.71
C GLU A 448 -19.00 11.38 -14.48
N ILE A 449 -20.10 11.21 -13.75
CA ILE A 449 -21.45 11.43 -14.24
C ILE A 449 -22.01 12.62 -13.47
N CYS A 450 -22.09 13.76 -14.13
CA CYS A 450 -22.55 15.01 -13.56
C CYS A 450 -24.00 15.27 -13.98
N LEU A 451 -24.84 15.70 -13.04
CA LEU A 451 -26.19 16.16 -13.29
C LEU A 451 -26.24 17.66 -13.04
N TYR A 452 -26.73 18.42 -14.00
CA TYR A 452 -26.90 19.86 -13.90
C TYR A 452 -28.37 20.24 -13.91
N ALA A 453 -28.73 21.20 -13.06
CA ALA A 453 -30.03 21.86 -13.04
C ALA A 453 -29.95 23.19 -13.80
N TYR A 454 -31.02 23.53 -14.51
CA TYR A 454 -31.19 24.80 -15.23
C TYR A 454 -32.41 25.53 -14.70
N ASP A 455 -32.33 26.85 -14.57
CA ASP A 455 -33.47 27.71 -14.21
C ASP A 455 -34.18 28.29 -15.43
N GLU A 456 -35.15 29.19 -15.18
CA GLU A 456 -35.89 29.90 -16.23
C GLU A 456 -35.00 30.75 -17.16
N GLN A 457 -33.84 31.17 -16.67
CA GLN A 457 -32.86 31.98 -17.38
C GLN A 457 -31.77 31.13 -18.05
N GLU A 458 -31.91 29.79 -18.03
CA GLU A 458 -30.93 28.81 -18.54
C GLU A 458 -29.58 28.81 -17.78
N ASN A 459 -29.53 29.35 -16.56
CA ASN A 459 -28.32 29.29 -15.74
C ASN A 459 -28.10 27.88 -15.21
N LYS A 460 -26.94 27.31 -15.55
CA LYS A 460 -26.48 25.96 -15.18
C LYS A 460 -25.93 25.94 -13.75
N SER A 461 -26.40 25.01 -12.91
CA SER A 461 -25.77 24.69 -11.61
C SER A 461 -25.59 23.19 -11.43
N LEU A 462 -24.47 22.78 -10.85
CA LEU A 462 -24.22 21.36 -10.56
C LEU A 462 -25.21 20.90 -9.51
N ALA A 463 -25.99 19.87 -9.80
CA ALA A 463 -27.04 19.35 -8.92
C ALA A 463 -26.65 18.01 -8.28
N GLY A 464 -25.89 17.18 -8.99
CA GLY A 464 -25.42 15.90 -8.47
C GLY A 464 -24.19 15.41 -9.22
N LYS A 465 -23.39 14.57 -8.56
CA LYS A 465 -22.17 13.99 -9.13
C LYS A 465 -21.96 12.57 -8.62
N LEU A 466 -21.44 11.70 -9.48
CA LEU A 466 -21.08 10.32 -9.18
C LEU A 466 -19.77 9.98 -9.90
N ILE A 467 -18.89 9.22 -9.25
CA ILE A 467 -17.63 8.75 -9.84
C ILE A 467 -17.73 7.25 -10.14
N VAL A 468 -17.35 6.85 -11.37
CA VAL A 468 -17.17 5.46 -11.77
C VAL A 468 -15.68 5.17 -11.92
N LYS A 469 -15.18 4.21 -11.14
CA LYS A 469 -13.76 3.82 -11.12
C LYS A 469 -13.30 3.19 -12.43
N ALA A 470 -12.09 3.54 -12.88
CA ALA A 470 -11.40 2.92 -14.01
C ALA A 470 -11.43 1.39 -13.93
N ASN A 471 -11.68 0.72 -15.07
CA ASN A 471 -12.02 -0.71 -15.09
C ASN A 471 -11.32 -1.52 -16.20
N ASP A 472 -10.32 -0.93 -16.85
CA ASP A 472 -9.44 -1.63 -17.79
C ASP A 472 -8.55 -2.67 -17.07
N GLU A 473 -7.77 -3.43 -17.82
CA GLU A 473 -6.93 -4.51 -17.28
C GLU A 473 -5.82 -4.06 -16.33
N LYS A 474 -5.54 -2.75 -16.25
CA LYS A 474 -4.58 -2.17 -15.31
C LYS A 474 -5.22 -1.82 -13.97
N HIS A 475 -6.54 -1.70 -13.93
CA HIS A 475 -7.33 -1.37 -12.75
C HIS A 475 -8.20 -2.54 -12.26
N ARG A 476 -8.11 -3.69 -12.92
CA ARG A 476 -8.64 -4.98 -12.45
C ARG A 476 -7.52 -5.89 -11.98
N TYR A 477 -7.81 -6.75 -11.02
CA TYR A 477 -6.81 -7.56 -10.31
C TYR A 477 -7.13 -9.04 -10.37
N ALA A 478 -6.16 -9.88 -10.71
CA ALA A 478 -6.40 -11.31 -10.87
C ALA A 478 -6.18 -12.07 -9.55
N LEU A 479 -7.10 -12.99 -9.23
CA LEU A 479 -7.01 -13.84 -8.04
C LEU A 479 -7.32 -15.30 -8.39
N ASP A 480 -6.38 -16.20 -8.09
CA ASP A 480 -6.59 -17.65 -8.24
C ASP A 480 -7.11 -18.23 -6.91
N VAL A 481 -8.32 -18.80 -6.91
CA VAL A 481 -8.99 -19.39 -5.74
C VAL A 481 -9.38 -20.83 -6.01
N VAL A 482 -9.14 -21.73 -5.04
CA VAL A 482 -9.62 -23.11 -5.07
C VAL A 482 -10.52 -23.37 -3.86
N MET A 483 -11.74 -23.80 -4.16
CA MET A 483 -12.75 -24.21 -3.20
C MET A 483 -12.65 -25.72 -2.99
N VAL A 484 -12.28 -26.12 -1.77
CA VAL A 484 -11.92 -27.50 -1.43
C VAL A 484 -12.99 -28.08 -0.52
N ARG A 485 -13.79 -29.02 -1.02
CA ARG A 485 -14.71 -29.79 -0.17
C ARG A 485 -13.93 -30.90 0.53
N VAL A 486 -13.79 -30.80 1.84
CA VAL A 486 -12.99 -31.74 2.62
C VAL A 486 -13.91 -32.82 3.20
N LYS A 487 -13.63 -34.07 2.84
CA LYS A 487 -14.34 -35.23 3.39
C LYS A 487 -13.66 -35.68 4.68
N THR A 488 -14.39 -35.56 5.79
CA THR A 488 -13.98 -35.92 7.15
C THR A 488 -14.84 -37.05 7.71
N ALA A 489 -14.40 -37.67 8.81
CA ALA A 489 -15.17 -38.68 9.54
C ALA A 489 -14.73 -38.71 11.02
N LEU A 490 -15.27 -37.79 11.83
CA LEU A 490 -14.97 -37.66 13.26
C LEU A 490 -15.88 -38.61 14.07
N TYR A 491 -15.47 -39.84 14.33
CA TYR A 491 -16.35 -40.82 14.99
C TYR A 491 -16.53 -40.51 16.49
N ALA A 492 -17.67 -39.93 16.87
CA ALA A 492 -18.24 -40.02 18.22
C ALA A 492 -19.76 -39.76 18.19
N GLU A 493 -20.55 -40.78 18.55
CA GLU A 493 -21.95 -40.65 19.05
C GLU A 493 -22.91 -39.74 18.25
N GLY A 494 -22.81 -39.71 16.91
CA GLY A 494 -23.72 -38.94 16.05
C GLY A 494 -23.56 -37.40 16.09
N LYS A 495 -22.49 -36.89 16.71
CA LYS A 495 -22.21 -35.44 16.80
C LYS A 495 -21.45 -34.89 15.60
N SER A 496 -20.67 -35.74 14.95
CA SER A 496 -19.99 -35.42 13.69
C SER A 496 -21.01 -35.32 12.57
N LEU A 497 -21.04 -34.15 11.91
CA LEU A 497 -21.71 -33.99 10.62
C LEU A 497 -20.86 -34.60 9.48
N GLY A 498 -19.60 -34.94 9.79
CA GLY A 498 -18.56 -35.57 8.99
C GLY A 498 -19.02 -36.48 7.87
N ASN A 499 -19.07 -35.85 6.71
CA ASN A 499 -19.18 -36.36 5.34
C ASN A 499 -18.68 -35.23 4.43
N ILE A 500 -18.52 -35.47 3.14
CA ILE A 500 -18.17 -34.39 2.21
C ILE A 500 -19.26 -33.30 2.24
N PRO A 501 -18.91 -32.01 2.41
CA PRO A 501 -19.89 -30.92 2.32
C PRO A 501 -20.67 -30.99 1.01
N PRO A 502 -21.96 -30.66 0.97
CA PRO A 502 -22.72 -30.64 -0.28
C PRO A 502 -22.13 -29.62 -1.27
N LYS A 503 -22.35 -29.88 -2.57
CA LYS A 503 -22.08 -28.87 -3.61
C LYS A 503 -23.05 -27.73 -3.41
N ASP A 504 -22.56 -26.50 -3.47
CA ASP A 504 -23.36 -25.31 -3.27
C ASP A 504 -22.90 -24.21 -4.23
N PRO A 505 -23.60 -24.02 -5.37
CA PRO A 505 -23.26 -22.99 -6.34
C PRO A 505 -23.34 -21.57 -5.77
N SER A 506 -24.09 -21.34 -4.68
CA SER A 506 -24.26 -20.01 -4.10
C SER A 506 -22.94 -19.43 -3.59
N ARG A 507 -22.01 -20.26 -3.12
CA ARG A 507 -20.68 -19.84 -2.63
C ARG A 507 -19.87 -19.10 -3.70
N LYS A 508 -19.88 -19.63 -4.93
CA LYS A 508 -19.22 -18.98 -6.07
C LYS A 508 -19.90 -17.66 -6.43
N ILE A 509 -21.23 -17.64 -6.43
CA ILE A 509 -22.01 -16.42 -6.69
C ILE A 509 -21.72 -15.34 -5.63
N ILE A 510 -21.60 -15.72 -4.36
CA ILE A 510 -21.26 -14.82 -3.26
C ILE A 510 -19.86 -14.24 -3.45
N LEU A 511 -18.86 -15.07 -3.77
CA LEU A 511 -17.49 -14.62 -4.05
C LEU A 511 -17.45 -13.65 -5.25
N ASP A 512 -18.03 -14.05 -6.38
CA ASP A 512 -18.07 -13.24 -7.61
C ASP A 512 -18.75 -11.88 -7.37
N LYS A 513 -19.80 -11.86 -6.55
CA LYS A 513 -20.51 -10.65 -6.15
C LYS A 513 -19.58 -9.68 -5.40
N TYR A 514 -18.89 -10.14 -4.38
CA TYR A 514 -17.98 -9.29 -3.60
C TYR A 514 -16.73 -8.88 -4.38
N PHE A 515 -16.15 -9.79 -5.18
CA PHE A 515 -15.02 -9.46 -6.06
C PHE A 515 -15.38 -8.43 -7.12
N SER A 516 -16.63 -8.41 -7.59
CA SER A 516 -17.11 -7.38 -8.51
C SER A 516 -17.12 -5.99 -7.88
N GLN A 517 -17.21 -5.88 -6.55
CA GLN A 517 -17.19 -4.59 -5.85
C GLN A 517 -15.80 -3.96 -5.78
N CYS A 518 -14.75 -4.77 -5.91
CA CYS A 518 -13.36 -4.33 -5.81
C CYS A 518 -12.54 -4.69 -7.07
N TYR A 519 -13.20 -4.94 -8.21
CA TYR A 519 -12.57 -5.29 -9.48
C TYR A 519 -11.56 -6.44 -9.42
N ILE A 520 -11.85 -7.45 -8.60
CA ILE A 520 -11.10 -8.71 -8.60
C ILE A 520 -11.69 -9.65 -9.67
N ASP A 521 -10.86 -10.10 -10.59
CA ASP A 521 -11.13 -11.11 -11.61
C ASP A 521 -10.65 -12.46 -11.06
N ALA A 522 -11.56 -13.16 -10.39
CA ALA A 522 -11.23 -14.43 -9.75
C ALA A 522 -11.34 -15.62 -10.71
N ASN A 523 -10.30 -16.45 -10.75
CA ASN A 523 -10.33 -17.77 -11.33
C ASN A 523 -10.65 -18.79 -10.22
N ILE A 524 -11.91 -19.19 -10.13
CA ILE A 524 -12.43 -20.06 -9.06
C ILE A 524 -12.57 -21.50 -9.55
N GLU A 525 -11.74 -22.38 -8.98
CA GLU A 525 -11.70 -23.82 -9.21
C GLU A 525 -12.32 -24.58 -8.04
N GLU A 526 -12.86 -25.78 -8.28
CA GLU A 526 -13.42 -26.64 -7.25
C GLU A 526 -12.74 -28.02 -7.25
N CYS A 527 -12.46 -28.55 -6.06
CA CYS A 527 -11.95 -29.91 -5.90
C CYS A 527 -12.37 -30.53 -4.56
N GLU A 528 -12.00 -31.79 -4.37
CA GLU A 528 -12.26 -32.56 -3.16
C GLU A 528 -10.95 -32.99 -2.51
N LEU A 529 -10.94 -33.08 -1.17
CA LEU A 529 -9.83 -33.63 -0.41
C LEU A 529 -10.38 -34.69 0.55
N ASP A 530 -9.93 -35.93 0.39
CA ASP A 530 -10.35 -37.04 1.25
C ASP A 530 -9.36 -37.22 2.42
N LEU A 531 -9.83 -36.97 3.64
CA LEU A 531 -9.08 -37.19 4.89
C LEU A 531 -9.45 -38.52 5.57
N THR A 532 -10.30 -39.35 4.95
CA THR A 532 -10.81 -40.60 5.55
C THR A 532 -9.93 -41.82 5.28
N THR A 533 -8.87 -41.69 4.48
CA THR A 533 -7.84 -42.73 4.34
C THR A 533 -7.17 -42.98 5.70
N PRO A 534 -6.77 -44.22 6.05
CA PRO A 534 -6.28 -44.56 7.39
C PRO A 534 -5.27 -43.57 7.99
N ASP A 535 -4.17 -43.30 7.29
CA ASP A 535 -3.09 -42.41 7.77
C ASP A 535 -3.56 -40.96 7.95
N ARG A 536 -4.31 -40.43 6.97
CA ARG A 536 -4.86 -39.05 7.04
C ARG A 536 -5.91 -38.92 8.13
N LYS A 537 -6.71 -39.95 8.36
CA LYS A 537 -7.74 -39.95 9.39
C LYS A 537 -7.09 -39.94 10.76
N GLU A 538 -6.12 -40.83 10.99
CA GLU A 538 -5.37 -40.89 12.24
C GLU A 538 -4.68 -39.55 12.54
N ALA A 539 -4.00 -38.96 11.55
CA ALA A 539 -3.36 -37.66 11.71
C ALA A 539 -4.36 -36.53 11.99
N PHE A 540 -5.50 -36.50 11.30
CA PHE A 540 -6.51 -35.45 11.48
C PHE A 540 -7.20 -35.53 12.84
N LEU A 541 -7.39 -36.74 13.39
CA LEU A 541 -7.99 -36.93 14.71
C LEU A 541 -7.19 -36.25 15.85
N ALA A 542 -5.89 -36.01 15.67
CA ALA A 542 -5.06 -35.28 16.64
C ALA A 542 -5.60 -33.87 16.95
N TYR A 543 -6.29 -33.25 15.98
CA TYR A 543 -6.86 -31.91 16.09
C TYR A 543 -8.33 -31.90 16.55
N THR A 544 -8.84 -33.06 16.98
CA THR A 544 -10.26 -33.23 17.31
C THR A 544 -10.43 -33.77 18.73
N GLU A 545 -11.51 -33.38 19.40
CA GLU A 545 -11.87 -33.85 20.73
C GLU A 545 -13.39 -34.02 20.83
N GLY A 546 -13.86 -35.15 21.34
CA GLY A 546 -15.29 -35.41 21.52
C GLY A 546 -16.14 -35.37 20.24
N GLY A 547 -15.53 -35.51 19.06
CA GLY A 547 -16.20 -35.40 17.75
C GLY A 547 -16.21 -33.99 17.15
N TYR A 548 -15.51 -33.04 17.76
CA TYR A 548 -15.40 -31.65 17.33
C TYR A 548 -13.95 -31.28 16.98
N LEU A 549 -13.77 -30.21 16.20
CA LEU A 549 -12.46 -29.56 16.06
C LEU A 549 -12.11 -28.83 17.35
N LYS A 550 -10.85 -28.98 17.80
CA LYS A 550 -10.39 -28.44 19.09
C LYS A 550 -10.39 -26.92 19.12
N GLY A 551 -10.80 -26.37 20.26
CA GLY A 551 -10.71 -24.94 20.58
C GLY A 551 -11.86 -24.05 20.07
N LYS A 552 -11.86 -22.81 20.57
CA LYS A 552 -12.77 -21.73 20.11
C LYS A 552 -12.37 -21.17 18.75
N GLU A 553 -11.07 -21.10 18.53
CA GLU A 553 -10.43 -20.79 17.25
C GLU A 553 -9.65 -22.03 16.82
N LEU A 554 -9.54 -22.23 15.51
CA LEU A 554 -8.74 -23.30 14.94
C LEU A 554 -7.24 -23.01 15.16
N PRO A 555 -6.48 -23.97 15.69
CA PRO A 555 -5.05 -23.83 15.84
C PRO A 555 -4.36 -23.84 14.46
N ALA A 556 -3.21 -23.16 14.33
CA ALA A 556 -2.50 -23.00 13.06
C ALA A 556 -2.14 -24.35 12.41
N GLU A 557 -1.93 -25.38 13.24
CA GLU A 557 -1.60 -26.74 12.88
C GLU A 557 -2.69 -27.39 12.02
N VAL A 558 -3.97 -27.03 12.19
CA VAL A 558 -5.06 -27.51 11.34
C VAL A 558 -4.88 -27.00 9.91
N PHE A 559 -4.58 -25.71 9.75
CA PHE A 559 -4.33 -25.11 8.43
C PHE A 559 -3.08 -25.69 7.77
N GLU A 560 -2.03 -25.91 8.56
CA GLU A 560 -0.78 -26.51 8.08
C GLU A 560 -0.99 -27.96 7.63
N TYR A 561 -1.72 -28.75 8.40
CA TYR A 561 -2.08 -30.11 8.05
C TYR A 561 -2.91 -30.18 6.76
N LEU A 562 -3.98 -29.39 6.67
CA LEU A 562 -4.84 -29.34 5.48
C LEU A 562 -4.04 -28.92 4.24
N THR A 563 -3.21 -27.88 4.37
CA THR A 563 -2.39 -27.36 3.27
C THR A 563 -1.31 -28.34 2.84
N LYS A 564 -0.63 -28.99 3.79
CA LYS A 564 0.36 -30.02 3.49
C LYS A 564 -0.28 -31.18 2.74
N THR A 565 -1.37 -31.73 3.28
CA THR A 565 -2.10 -32.85 2.68
C THR A 565 -2.61 -32.50 1.28
N PHE A 566 -3.16 -31.30 1.10
CA PHE A 566 -3.62 -30.78 -0.19
C PHE A 566 -2.48 -30.63 -1.21
N ASN A 567 -1.30 -30.20 -0.78
CA ASN A 567 -0.16 -29.99 -1.67
C ASN A 567 0.56 -31.28 -2.07
N GLU A 568 0.49 -32.32 -1.21
CA GLU A 568 1.11 -33.64 -1.45
C GLU A 568 0.18 -34.59 -2.24
N ASP A 569 -1.12 -34.31 -2.28
CA ASP A 569 -2.09 -35.11 -3.01
C ASP A 569 -1.98 -34.90 -4.53
N ASN A 570 -1.98 -36.01 -5.27
CA ASN A 570 -1.75 -36.03 -6.71
C ASN A 570 -2.84 -35.31 -7.53
N ILE A 571 -4.06 -35.18 -7.00
CA ILE A 571 -5.18 -34.50 -7.67
C ILE A 571 -5.12 -32.99 -7.38
N THR A 572 -4.84 -32.61 -6.14
CA THR A 572 -4.94 -31.21 -5.70
C THR A 572 -3.64 -30.41 -5.77
N SER A 573 -2.48 -31.06 -5.83
CA SER A 573 -1.15 -30.42 -5.88
C SER A 573 -0.97 -29.37 -6.99
N LYS A 574 -1.72 -29.48 -8.10
CA LYS A 574 -1.72 -28.48 -9.19
C LYS A 574 -2.21 -27.09 -8.76
N TYR A 575 -2.95 -26.98 -7.65
CA TYR A 575 -3.49 -25.74 -7.09
C TYR A 575 -2.67 -25.20 -5.91
N LYS A 576 -1.44 -25.68 -5.69
CA LYS A 576 -0.59 -25.29 -4.55
C LYS A 576 -0.47 -23.78 -4.34
N GLU A 577 -0.40 -23.01 -5.42
CA GLU A 577 -0.22 -21.55 -5.38
C GLU A 577 -1.51 -20.74 -5.18
N TYR A 578 -2.67 -21.39 -5.29
CA TYR A 578 -3.99 -20.75 -5.17
C TYR A 578 -4.30 -20.38 -3.71
N HIS A 579 -5.19 -19.41 -3.52
CA HIS A 579 -5.87 -19.23 -2.23
C HIS A 579 -6.85 -20.39 -2.04
N LYS A 580 -6.84 -20.99 -0.85
CA LYS A 580 -7.54 -22.24 -0.56
C LYS A 580 -8.65 -21.95 0.44
N ILE A 581 -9.87 -22.31 0.07
CA ILE A 581 -11.02 -22.28 0.98
C ILE A 581 -11.42 -23.72 1.27
N PHE A 582 -11.07 -24.22 2.45
CA PHE A 582 -11.39 -25.56 2.91
C PHE A 582 -12.77 -25.56 3.56
N PHE A 583 -13.73 -26.26 2.97
CA PHE A 583 -15.05 -26.46 3.53
C PHE A 583 -15.07 -27.78 4.31
N LEU A 584 -15.35 -27.72 5.60
CA LEU A 584 -15.49 -28.89 6.46
C LEU A 584 -16.94 -28.94 6.97
N ASN A 585 -17.59 -30.08 6.80
CA ASN A 585 -18.91 -30.32 7.40
C ASN A 585 -18.73 -30.78 8.85
N GLU A 586 -18.06 -29.97 9.66
CA GLU A 586 -17.75 -30.22 11.06
C GLU A 586 -17.95 -28.94 11.88
N LYS A 587 -18.02 -29.09 13.19
CA LYS A 587 -18.14 -27.98 14.15
C LYS A 587 -16.92 -27.93 15.07
N ASN A 588 -16.66 -26.76 15.65
CA ASN A 588 -15.71 -26.62 16.74
C ASN A 588 -16.37 -26.87 18.11
N GLU A 589 -15.59 -27.03 19.18
CA GLU A 589 -16.06 -27.44 20.52
C GLU A 589 -17.25 -26.63 21.08
N ASP A 590 -17.33 -25.33 20.79
CA ASP A 590 -18.43 -24.46 21.27
C ASP A 590 -19.47 -24.13 20.18
N GLU A 591 -19.36 -24.76 19.01
CA GLU A 591 -20.22 -24.60 17.84
C GLU A 591 -20.42 -23.16 17.36
N SER A 592 -19.55 -22.23 17.79
CA SER A 592 -19.69 -20.80 17.52
C SER A 592 -18.87 -20.31 16.33
N LEU A 593 -17.92 -21.11 15.86
CA LEU A 593 -17.03 -20.74 14.76
C LEU A 593 -17.63 -21.11 13.40
N TYR A 594 -17.86 -20.10 12.56
CA TYR A 594 -18.41 -20.28 11.21
C TYR A 594 -17.29 -20.52 10.20
N GLY A 595 -16.18 -19.82 10.36
CA GLY A 595 -14.98 -19.94 9.56
C GLY A 595 -13.82 -19.20 10.20
N GLN A 596 -12.64 -19.36 9.63
CA GLN A 596 -11.43 -18.68 10.07
C GLN A 596 -10.39 -18.66 8.94
N ALA A 597 -9.82 -17.50 8.66
CA ALA A 597 -8.55 -17.36 7.95
C ALA A 597 -7.38 -17.73 8.86
N ARG A 598 -6.33 -18.39 8.34
CA ARG A 598 -5.15 -18.76 9.14
C ARG A 598 -4.54 -17.54 9.87
N LYS A 599 -4.49 -16.42 9.15
CA LYS A 599 -4.12 -15.08 9.64
C LYS A 599 -4.48 -14.04 8.58
N ILE A 600 -4.43 -12.76 8.96
CA ILE A 600 -4.47 -11.65 8.00
C ILE A 600 -3.30 -11.79 7.01
N CYS A 601 -3.57 -11.56 5.72
CA CYS A 601 -2.59 -11.75 4.63
C CYS A 601 -2.04 -13.20 4.59
N SER A 602 -2.94 -14.18 4.40
CA SER A 602 -2.62 -15.60 4.23
C SER A 602 -3.29 -16.19 2.98
N LYS A 603 -3.02 -17.46 2.66
CA LYS A 603 -3.65 -18.13 1.51
C LYS A 603 -4.67 -19.19 1.93
N GLU A 604 -4.91 -19.35 3.22
CA GLU A 604 -5.64 -20.48 3.77
C GLU A 604 -6.83 -20.00 4.60
N VAL A 605 -8.01 -20.50 4.22
CA VAL A 605 -9.28 -20.26 4.90
C VAL A 605 -9.92 -21.61 5.19
N VAL A 606 -10.52 -21.75 6.37
CA VAL A 606 -11.40 -22.86 6.73
C VAL A 606 -12.81 -22.32 6.97
N VAL A 607 -13.81 -22.97 6.39
CA VAL A 607 -15.23 -22.71 6.63
C VAL A 607 -15.84 -23.98 7.22
N LEU A 608 -16.48 -23.83 8.37
CA LEU A 608 -17.10 -24.92 9.13
C LEU A 608 -18.60 -25.01 8.85
N ALA A 609 -19.24 -26.06 9.37
CA ALA A 609 -20.64 -26.37 9.12
C ALA A 609 -21.60 -25.18 9.27
N PRO A 610 -21.48 -24.31 10.30
CA PRO A 610 -22.38 -23.17 10.48
C PRO A 610 -22.29 -22.13 9.34
N GLY A 611 -21.10 -21.93 8.75
CA GLY A 611 -20.84 -20.94 7.70
C GLY A 611 -20.91 -21.49 6.27
N LEU A 612 -21.34 -22.74 6.08
CA LEU A 612 -21.34 -23.38 4.76
C LEU A 612 -22.32 -22.77 3.75
N HIS A 613 -23.29 -21.98 4.20
CA HIS A 613 -24.43 -21.50 3.40
C HIS A 613 -24.64 -19.98 3.47
N ASP A 614 -23.65 -19.22 3.94
CA ASP A 614 -23.73 -17.77 4.08
C ASP A 614 -22.48 -17.07 3.53
N THR A 615 -22.28 -15.80 3.94
CA THR A 615 -21.17 -14.97 3.46
C THR A 615 -19.81 -15.30 4.07
N THR A 616 -19.73 -16.26 5.01
CA THR A 616 -18.51 -16.63 5.74
C THR A 616 -17.35 -16.91 4.79
N CYS A 617 -17.59 -17.63 3.69
CA CYS A 617 -16.51 -17.94 2.75
C CYS A 617 -15.85 -16.69 2.13
N ALA A 618 -16.62 -15.63 1.86
CA ALA A 618 -16.10 -14.37 1.37
C ALA A 618 -15.48 -13.54 2.51
N HIS A 619 -16.11 -13.52 3.68
CA HIS A 619 -15.61 -12.84 4.87
C HIS A 619 -14.20 -13.32 5.26
N GLU A 620 -14.02 -14.63 5.40
CA GLU A 620 -12.72 -15.19 5.77
C GLU A 620 -11.68 -15.06 4.66
N LEU A 621 -12.10 -15.15 3.38
CA LEU A 621 -11.18 -14.87 2.29
C LEU A 621 -10.72 -13.41 2.30
N PHE A 622 -11.57 -12.48 2.71
CA PHE A 622 -11.19 -11.07 2.83
C PHE A 622 -10.22 -10.81 3.99
N HIS A 623 -10.31 -11.54 5.09
CA HIS A 623 -9.23 -11.59 6.08
C HIS A 623 -7.92 -12.09 5.47
N ALA A 624 -7.97 -13.20 4.73
CA ALA A 624 -6.80 -13.74 4.06
C ALA A 624 -6.19 -12.75 3.05
N LEU A 625 -7.00 -11.88 2.44
CA LEU A 625 -6.55 -10.82 1.54
C LEU A 625 -6.13 -9.51 2.23
N GLY A 626 -6.33 -9.37 3.55
CA GLY A 626 -5.78 -8.26 4.33
C GLY A 626 -6.79 -7.40 5.10
N LEU A 627 -8.10 -7.67 5.00
CA LEU A 627 -9.09 -6.89 5.73
C LEU A 627 -9.16 -7.28 7.21
N TYR A 628 -9.33 -6.28 8.07
CA TYR A 628 -9.74 -6.48 9.46
C TYR A 628 -11.25 -6.32 9.57
N HIS A 629 -11.82 -6.73 10.71
CA HIS A 629 -13.19 -6.36 11.06
C HIS A 629 -13.36 -4.85 11.04
N SER A 630 -14.53 -4.37 10.59
CA SER A 630 -14.90 -2.95 10.65
C SER A 630 -14.77 -2.38 12.06
N PHE A 631 -15.00 -3.22 13.08
CA PHE A 631 -14.94 -2.89 14.51
C PHE A 631 -13.60 -3.24 15.19
N SER A 632 -12.54 -3.54 14.43
CA SER A 632 -11.21 -3.76 14.98
C SER A 632 -10.45 -2.44 15.20
N ASP A 633 -9.63 -2.37 16.25
CA ASP A 633 -8.72 -1.23 16.49
C ASP A 633 -7.50 -1.23 15.56
N LEU A 634 -7.26 -2.34 14.85
CA LEU A 634 -6.25 -2.47 13.80
C LEU A 634 -6.77 -2.03 12.42
N ASN A 635 -8.08 -1.83 12.26
CA ASN A 635 -8.65 -1.37 11.01
C ASN A 635 -8.32 0.12 10.76
N GLN A 636 -8.18 0.52 9.48
CA GLN A 636 -7.92 1.90 9.08
C GLN A 636 -8.98 2.86 9.65
N HIS A 637 -10.24 2.44 9.61
CA HIS A 637 -11.37 3.15 10.20
C HIS A 637 -12.21 2.20 11.03
N THR A 638 -12.30 2.47 12.34
CA THR A 638 -13.07 1.64 13.27
C THR A 638 -14.51 2.13 13.39
N PHE A 639 -15.46 1.23 13.14
CA PHE A 639 -16.89 1.43 13.31
C PHE A 639 -17.43 0.67 14.52
N GLU A 640 -18.59 1.09 15.04
CA GLU A 640 -19.29 0.35 16.08
C GLU A 640 -19.82 -0.97 15.52
N LYS A 641 -19.59 -2.05 16.26
CA LYS A 641 -19.96 -3.40 15.86
C LYS A 641 -21.48 -3.55 15.67
N TYR A 642 -21.89 -4.30 14.65
CA TYR A 642 -23.30 -4.60 14.33
C TYR A 642 -24.11 -3.41 13.80
N LYS A 643 -23.46 -2.44 13.15
CA LYS A 643 -24.09 -1.16 12.76
C LYS A 643 -23.94 -0.80 11.30
N THR A 644 -23.26 -1.62 10.50
CA THR A 644 -22.99 -1.36 9.09
C THR A 644 -23.42 -2.54 8.21
N ASP A 645 -23.61 -2.28 6.91
CA ASP A 645 -23.84 -3.29 5.88
C ASP A 645 -22.53 -3.84 5.29
N ASN A 646 -21.40 -3.61 5.97
CA ASN A 646 -20.09 -4.08 5.53
C ASN A 646 -19.93 -5.57 5.82
N ILE A 647 -19.34 -6.32 4.88
CA ILE A 647 -19.04 -7.75 5.05
C ILE A 647 -18.22 -8.05 6.31
N MET A 648 -17.42 -7.09 6.80
CA MET A 648 -16.54 -7.27 7.96
C MET A 648 -17.14 -6.86 9.33
N ASP A 649 -18.48 -6.65 9.45
CA ASP A 649 -19.11 -6.07 10.67
C ASP A 649 -19.99 -7.00 11.51
N TYR A 650 -20.32 -8.20 11.01
CA TYR A 650 -21.16 -9.21 11.68
C TYR A 650 -22.61 -8.78 11.97
N SER A 651 -23.10 -7.73 11.33
CA SER A 651 -24.45 -7.20 11.58
C SER A 651 -25.58 -8.16 11.20
N ASP A 652 -25.29 -9.14 10.36
CA ASP A 652 -26.20 -10.23 9.98
C ASP A 652 -26.40 -11.25 11.12
N VAL A 653 -25.41 -11.40 12.01
CA VAL A 653 -25.53 -12.22 13.22
C VAL A 653 -25.89 -11.42 14.47
N GLY A 654 -25.90 -10.09 14.40
CA GLY A 654 -26.33 -9.19 15.47
C GLY A 654 -27.83 -9.26 15.83
N THR A 655 -28.24 -8.47 16.82
CA THR A 655 -29.65 -8.34 17.26
C THR A 655 -30.51 -7.70 16.18
N GLU A 656 -30.04 -6.58 15.63
CA GLU A 656 -30.62 -5.93 14.46
C GLU A 656 -30.00 -6.58 13.23
N LYS A 657 -30.75 -7.47 12.57
CA LYS A 657 -30.29 -8.25 11.41
C LYS A 657 -30.09 -7.36 10.19
N ILE A 658 -28.94 -6.69 10.11
CA ILE A 658 -28.57 -5.86 8.96
C ILE A 658 -27.82 -6.73 7.95
N PRO A 659 -28.27 -6.79 6.68
CA PRO A 659 -27.56 -7.54 5.66
C PRO A 659 -26.14 -7.00 5.45
N VAL A 660 -25.15 -7.89 5.55
CA VAL A 660 -23.77 -7.58 5.15
C VAL A 660 -23.64 -7.84 3.65
N ILE A 661 -23.55 -6.78 2.85
CA ILE A 661 -23.65 -6.84 1.38
C ILE A 661 -22.69 -5.89 0.66
N ALA A 662 -21.91 -5.09 1.39
CA ALA A 662 -21.05 -4.08 0.83
C ALA A 662 -19.60 -4.18 1.32
N THR A 663 -18.72 -3.55 0.55
CA THR A 663 -17.34 -3.20 0.89
C THR A 663 -17.14 -1.71 0.66
N TRP A 664 -16.13 -1.13 1.28
CA TRP A 664 -15.81 0.30 1.15
C TRP A 664 -14.66 0.54 0.17
N GLN A 665 -14.58 1.74 -0.39
CA GLN A 665 -13.54 2.12 -1.35
C GLN A 665 -12.13 1.93 -0.78
N PHE A 666 -11.91 2.30 0.48
CA PHE A 666 -10.60 2.10 1.11
C PHE A 666 -10.25 0.61 1.27
N GLN A 667 -11.25 -0.25 1.51
CA GLN A 667 -11.05 -1.70 1.55
C GLN A 667 -10.74 -2.27 0.17
N TRP A 668 -11.29 -1.70 -0.91
CA TRP A 668 -10.95 -2.12 -2.27
C TRP A 668 -9.44 -1.97 -2.51
N ASN A 669 -8.84 -0.86 -2.08
CA ASN A 669 -7.40 -0.65 -2.21
C ASN A 669 -6.59 -1.72 -1.44
N ILE A 670 -6.99 -2.07 -0.23
CA ILE A 670 -6.32 -3.10 0.59
C ILE A 670 -6.42 -4.48 -0.09
N LEU A 671 -7.62 -4.86 -0.55
CA LEU A 671 -7.85 -6.14 -1.23
C LEU A 671 -7.04 -6.28 -2.53
N GLN A 672 -6.70 -5.16 -3.17
CA GLN A 672 -5.97 -5.10 -4.43
C GLN A 672 -4.43 -5.06 -4.24
N GLU A 673 -3.95 -4.59 -3.09
CA GLU A 673 -2.54 -4.24 -2.84
C GLU A 673 -1.55 -5.37 -3.16
N ASN A 674 -1.92 -6.61 -2.84
CA ASN A 674 -1.05 -7.78 -3.01
C ASN A 674 -1.39 -8.65 -4.22
N LEU A 675 -2.27 -8.17 -5.10
CA LEU A 675 -2.72 -8.90 -6.28
C LEU A 675 -2.09 -8.33 -7.56
N PRO A 676 -1.70 -9.18 -8.52
CA PRO A 676 -1.28 -8.69 -9.83
C PRO A 676 -2.48 -8.11 -10.57
N THR A 677 -2.26 -7.05 -11.36
CA THR A 677 -3.29 -6.59 -12.30
C THR A 677 -3.60 -7.69 -13.33
N VAL A 678 -4.76 -7.64 -13.97
CA VAL A 678 -5.14 -8.59 -15.02
C VAL A 678 -4.12 -8.56 -16.17
N GLU A 679 -3.63 -7.38 -16.53
CA GLU A 679 -2.55 -7.20 -17.51
C GLU A 679 -1.27 -7.94 -17.09
N GLN A 680 -0.82 -7.72 -15.85
CA GLN A 680 0.37 -8.39 -15.29
C GLN A 680 0.19 -9.92 -15.22
N TRP A 681 -0.99 -10.39 -14.81
CA TRP A 681 -1.30 -11.81 -14.72
C TRP A 681 -1.28 -12.49 -16.09
N LYS A 682 -1.86 -11.87 -17.13
CA LYS A 682 -1.83 -12.38 -18.51
C LYS A 682 -0.41 -12.50 -19.02
N GLU A 683 0.43 -11.50 -18.79
CA GLU A 683 1.84 -11.53 -19.18
C GLU A 683 2.63 -12.62 -18.43
N ASN A 684 2.38 -12.78 -17.13
CA ASN A 684 2.98 -13.85 -16.33
C ASN A 684 2.55 -15.25 -16.80
N LYS A 685 1.28 -15.42 -17.16
CA LYS A 685 0.75 -16.67 -17.71
C LYS A 685 1.42 -17.03 -19.04
N ARG A 686 1.52 -16.07 -19.96
CA ARG A 686 2.21 -16.22 -21.25
C ARG A 686 3.67 -16.67 -21.07
N LYS A 687 4.41 -16.02 -20.17
CA LYS A 687 5.80 -16.39 -19.83
C LYS A 687 5.92 -17.81 -19.27
N ARG A 688 4.97 -18.27 -18.46
CA ARG A 688 4.95 -19.64 -17.90
C ARG A 688 4.68 -20.69 -19.00
N GLU A 689 3.78 -20.41 -19.92
CA GLU A 689 3.47 -21.29 -21.06
C GLU A 689 4.67 -21.39 -22.03
N GLU A 690 5.33 -20.27 -22.33
CA GLU A 690 6.56 -20.25 -23.13
C GLU A 690 7.70 -21.07 -22.49
N LYS A 691 7.86 -21.02 -21.15
CA LYS A 691 8.82 -21.85 -20.42
C LYS A 691 8.50 -23.34 -20.50
N LYS A 692 7.22 -23.72 -20.36
CA LYS A 692 6.76 -25.13 -20.49
C LYS A 692 6.97 -25.68 -21.91
N ASN A 693 6.78 -24.84 -22.93
CA ASN A 693 7.03 -25.24 -24.32
C ASN A 693 8.53 -25.41 -24.63
N LYS A 694 9.40 -24.60 -24.00
CA LYS A 694 10.87 -24.79 -24.10
C LYS A 694 11.35 -26.05 -23.38
N SER A 695 10.79 -26.38 -22.21
CA SER A 695 11.17 -27.60 -21.47
C SER A 695 10.73 -28.89 -22.20
N THR A 696 9.53 -28.91 -22.78
CA THR A 696 9.03 -30.06 -23.56
C THR A 696 9.78 -30.25 -24.90
N ASN A 697 10.28 -29.18 -25.52
CA ASN A 697 11.16 -29.30 -26.68
C ASN A 697 12.55 -29.86 -26.30
N ASN A 698 13.11 -29.48 -25.16
CA ASN A 698 14.37 -30.06 -24.69
C ASN A 698 14.24 -31.55 -24.34
N GLU A 699 13.11 -31.99 -23.76
CA GLU A 699 12.87 -33.43 -23.50
C GLU A 699 12.71 -34.25 -24.79
N LYS A 700 12.15 -33.67 -25.86
CA LYS A 700 12.10 -34.32 -27.19
C LYS A 700 13.47 -34.42 -27.86
N VAL A 701 14.38 -33.48 -27.59
CA VAL A 701 15.76 -33.54 -28.09
C VAL A 701 16.57 -34.59 -27.33
N ILE A 702 16.35 -34.76 -26.01
CA ILE A 702 17.05 -35.76 -25.19
C ILE A 702 16.59 -37.20 -25.50
N LYS A 703 15.35 -37.41 -25.95
CA LYS A 703 14.88 -38.73 -26.43
C LYS A 703 15.32 -39.11 -27.87
N ARG A 704 16.15 -38.28 -28.50
CA ARG A 704 16.70 -38.51 -29.86
C ARG A 704 18.22 -38.70 -29.88
N TRP A 705 18.86 -38.89 -28.71
CA TRP A 705 20.27 -39.24 -28.57
C TRP A 705 20.43 -40.60 -27.89
#